data_AF-A0A1Y3AZ64-F1
#
_entry.id   AF-A0A1Y3AZ64-F1
#
_cell.length_a   1.000
_cell.length_b   1.000
_cell.length_c   1.000
_cell.angle_alpha   90.00
_cell.angle_beta   90.00
_cell.angle_gamma   90.00
#
_symmetry.space_group_name_H-M   'P 1'
#
loop_
_entity.id
_entity.type
_entity.pdbx_description
1 polymer ?
#
loop_
_entity_poly.entity_id
_entity_poly.type
_entity_poly.pdbx_seq_one_letter_code
_entity_poly.pdbx_strand_id
1 'polypeptide(L)'
;MSTTNISEELEYFDMSILRLLFPNDQRLYEAFRMLLSSKPMIIDIKQEPGVPDNEFVEEQEKHLLALSFRTMAMPLGRGMVTLRSYSPTVIERFPIPPLVLHGKVPPRHLIHLSHIDVPPNMNVWPLFHNGVSAGLRISSAPNRMVDSSWILYNKPANNQSADDHYEHAGFLLALGLNGLLDNLSIMHLHDYLSNGNDLTKVAILLGLSASRRGTMDSTVFALLGIHLEGLLPSTSTELDVSPIVRVAAVLGTGLLFQSTGNRYIAEVMLTEIGRPPGPEMEHYIDRESYALSAGLAFGLVTLGRGNQLMNVTTSDGISIPDQLNHYMLGVHKKMSALQKEKTKTPSYHIREGDCINADVTSPGATLALGMMFFDTANAAIVKWLEVPETQNLLEMVRPDFLLLRVLAKNLIMWSAISPTAEWIDSHIPTIIYDHAFQRNTTVEKGLENEMMFIDNVDYETMTQSYCNIIAGACFALALRYAGTANDQAFQVVYKYTCKMVTLSQKGTNTQIEQAGRSTIESCVNVLIVSCSIIMAGTGNVEIMRICRFLRCRINQTHVLYGSFMAIHMALGLLFLGGCRMTLNSSPESVAALICAFFPKYPIHTNDNRYHLQAFRHLYALTSQPRLLIPTCIDTGVSLYARIRYTFKADDNGQSPKTSVVEKMAPCLLPDLNRLETVELIDTNYWPIEFENGKNFIKLEHCLASNNGHLYIKRRIKGFSYNKDFIYDNHNNNINNAQIHGGGLLSLSNGQQFNQKVSLNMIIEMCFLIVKICLMQQSFTLFDFTNETILKTFSKIFNRTRCLTDGELRMKNKINSILYDCAEDERLDLFVPSIQLIASCMAIVNRRQQQSPMIMMMMTVNNIANGSKPITEYKTNKSLILWQIRMASNYLSHHCSMRSMMSIFRMIETIRFQLEDHIQTNLDRKKLLDYVRGQLSIQQICHNNEIGDVDLLIESIVYFNIIPVIDDKNMMNTFNMIGWLRRSNQSALFLCDILKNSS
;
A
#
# COMPACT_ATOMS: atom_id res chain seq x y z
N MET A 1 18.35 29.29 4.46
CA MET A 1 16.95 29.76 4.49
C MET A 1 16.11 29.27 3.29
N SER A 2 16.50 28.19 2.57
CA SER A 2 15.77 27.70 1.39
C SER A 2 14.96 26.40 1.62
N THR A 3 15.02 25.86 2.84
CA THR A 3 14.40 24.59 3.26
C THR A 3 13.07 24.75 4.01
N THR A 4 12.70 25.96 4.42
CA THR A 4 11.58 26.22 5.36
C THR A 4 10.18 26.17 4.75
N ASN A 5 10.03 26.22 3.43
CA ASN A 5 8.70 26.19 2.78
C ASN A 5 8.44 24.88 2.02
N ILE A 6 9.47 24.03 1.85
CA ILE A 6 9.24 22.64 1.40
C ILE A 6 8.65 21.83 2.55
N SER A 7 8.92 22.24 3.80
CA SER A 7 8.48 21.54 4.99
C SER A 7 6.96 21.61 5.19
N GLU A 8 6.28 22.72 4.90
CA GLU A 8 4.84 22.85 5.20
C GLU A 8 3.96 21.77 4.52
N GLU A 9 4.18 21.45 3.25
CA GLU A 9 3.40 20.40 2.56
C GLU A 9 3.94 18.98 2.74
N LEU A 10 5.22 18.82 3.11
CA LEU A 10 5.83 17.51 3.42
C LEU A 10 5.69 17.12 4.90
N GLU A 11 5.40 18.06 5.79
CA GLU A 11 5.15 17.84 7.22
C GLU A 11 3.92 16.95 7.45
N TYR A 12 3.01 16.90 6.49
CA TYR A 12 1.83 16.05 6.53
C TYR A 12 2.14 14.55 6.31
N PHE A 13 3.32 14.21 5.79
CA PHE A 13 3.71 12.81 5.66
C PHE A 13 4.44 12.33 6.90
N ASP A 14 4.09 11.13 7.37
CA ASP A 14 4.84 10.48 8.44
C ASP A 14 6.21 10.03 7.92
N MET A 15 7.21 10.88 8.19
CA MET A 15 8.61 10.66 7.85
C MET A 15 9.18 9.36 8.46
N SER A 16 8.58 8.84 9.54
CA SER A 16 9.00 7.58 10.12
C SER A 16 8.70 6.40 9.19
N ILE A 17 7.51 6.37 8.59
CA ILE A 17 7.07 5.35 7.64
C ILE A 17 7.88 5.44 6.35
N LEU A 18 8.13 6.65 5.86
CA LEU A 18 8.92 6.86 4.64
C LEU A 18 10.37 6.37 4.79
N ARG A 19 10.97 6.55 5.97
CA ARG A 19 12.30 6.02 6.28
C ARG A 19 12.33 4.49 6.38
N LEU A 20 11.18 3.85 6.63
CA LEU A 20 11.05 2.38 6.57
C LEU A 20 10.86 1.89 5.13
N LEU A 21 10.11 2.63 4.31
CA LEU A 21 9.94 2.28 2.89
C LEU A 21 11.24 2.49 2.10
N PHE A 22 11.92 3.61 2.32
CA PHE A 22 13.15 3.98 1.60
C PHE A 22 14.26 4.38 2.60
N PRO A 23 15.02 3.40 3.13
CA PRO A 23 16.04 3.68 4.14
C PRO A 23 17.27 4.40 3.60
N ASN A 24 17.66 4.11 2.35
CA ASN A 24 18.93 4.57 1.76
C ASN A 24 18.78 5.79 0.84
N ASP A 25 17.55 6.18 0.49
CA ASP A 25 17.30 7.16 -0.57
C ASP A 25 16.09 8.04 -0.24
N GLN A 26 16.19 9.34 -0.55
CA GLN A 26 15.16 10.34 -0.30
C GLN A 26 14.32 10.59 -1.56
N ARG A 27 13.84 9.50 -2.17
CA ARG A 27 13.14 9.52 -3.46
C ARG A 27 11.88 10.36 -3.45
N LEU A 28 11.07 10.23 -2.40
CA LEU A 28 9.83 11.00 -2.27
C LEU A 28 10.12 12.51 -2.18
N TYR A 29 11.14 12.90 -1.43
CA TYR A 29 11.55 14.30 -1.31
C TYR A 29 11.96 14.88 -2.68
N GLU A 30 12.74 14.12 -3.44
CA GLU A 30 13.15 14.49 -4.80
C GLU A 30 11.95 14.54 -5.78
N ALA A 31 11.02 13.59 -5.69
CA ALA A 31 9.79 13.59 -6.48
C ALA A 31 8.92 14.81 -6.16
N PHE A 32 8.75 15.14 -4.88
CA PHE A 32 8.01 16.31 -4.44
C PHE A 32 8.69 17.61 -4.89
N ARG A 33 10.03 17.70 -4.81
CA ARG A 33 10.79 18.84 -5.34
C ARG A 33 10.54 19.05 -6.84
N MET A 34 10.37 17.98 -7.61
CA MET A 34 10.07 18.07 -9.05
C MET A 34 8.65 18.54 -9.36
N LEU A 35 7.71 18.36 -8.43
CA LEU A 35 6.28 18.66 -8.55
C LEU A 35 5.85 19.93 -7.80
N LEU A 36 6.78 20.62 -7.14
CA LEU A 36 6.49 21.83 -6.38
C LEU A 36 6.24 23.02 -7.33
N SER A 37 5.02 23.56 -7.29
CA SER A 37 4.57 24.68 -8.13
C SER A 37 4.56 26.05 -7.42
N SER A 38 4.85 26.08 -6.12
CA SER A 38 4.77 27.29 -5.28
C SER A 38 6.05 28.13 -5.26
N LYS A 39 7.13 27.65 -5.86
CA LYS A 39 8.42 28.35 -5.92
C LYS A 39 8.66 28.97 -7.30
N PRO A 40 9.28 30.15 -7.38
CA PRO A 40 9.65 30.76 -8.65
C PRO A 40 10.68 29.88 -9.39
N MET A 41 10.56 29.86 -10.71
CA MET A 41 11.41 29.03 -11.57
C MET A 41 12.77 29.69 -11.76
N ILE A 42 13.85 28.92 -11.63
CA ILE A 42 15.21 29.46 -11.84
C ILE A 42 15.51 29.45 -13.34
N ILE A 43 15.91 30.61 -13.87
CA ILE A 43 16.37 30.77 -15.26
C ILE A 43 17.88 31.02 -15.21
N ASP A 44 18.65 30.14 -15.85
CA ASP A 44 20.12 30.21 -15.92
C ASP A 44 20.54 30.17 -17.40
N ILE A 45 20.34 31.30 -18.08
CA ILE A 45 20.76 31.50 -19.47
C ILE A 45 21.88 32.55 -19.45
N LYS A 46 22.95 32.28 -20.19
CA LYS A 46 24.07 33.22 -20.34
C LYS A 46 23.84 34.06 -21.58
N GLN A 47 23.95 35.38 -21.45
CA GLN A 47 23.91 36.30 -22.59
C GLN A 47 25.15 36.08 -23.46
N GLU A 48 24.94 35.79 -24.74
CA GLU A 48 26.04 35.68 -25.71
C GLU A 48 26.60 37.07 -26.06
N PRO A 49 27.92 37.21 -26.28
CA PRO A 49 28.52 38.49 -26.62
C PRO A 49 28.03 38.95 -28.00
N GLY A 50 27.27 40.05 -28.03
CA GLY A 50 26.70 40.64 -29.25
C GLY A 50 25.17 40.68 -29.30
N VAL A 51 24.49 39.96 -28.39
CA VAL A 51 23.02 40.01 -28.26
C VAL A 51 22.61 41.24 -27.45
N PRO A 52 21.74 42.13 -27.98
CA PRO A 52 21.25 43.30 -27.25
C PRO A 52 20.38 42.88 -26.05
N ASP A 53 20.36 43.70 -25.00
CA ASP A 53 19.66 43.39 -23.75
C ASP A 53 18.16 43.11 -23.94
N ASN A 54 17.51 43.80 -24.88
CA ASN A 54 16.09 43.58 -25.19
C ASN A 54 15.83 42.19 -25.76
N GLU A 55 16.67 41.73 -26.69
CA GLU A 55 16.55 40.39 -27.29
C GLU A 55 16.87 39.31 -26.25
N PHE A 56 17.81 39.59 -25.34
CA PHE A 56 18.09 38.68 -24.23
C PHE A 56 16.93 38.57 -23.23
N VAL A 57 16.23 39.67 -22.91
CA VAL A 57 15.01 39.62 -22.09
C VAL A 57 13.92 38.81 -22.78
N GLU A 58 13.72 38.98 -24.10
CA GLU A 58 12.79 38.15 -24.87
C GLU A 58 13.18 36.67 -24.86
N GLU A 59 14.46 36.34 -24.96
CA GLU A 59 14.94 34.96 -24.86
C GLU A 59 14.66 34.36 -23.47
N GLN A 60 14.91 35.14 -22.41
CA GLN A 60 14.58 34.76 -21.03
C GLN A 60 13.08 34.54 -20.85
N GLU A 61 12.24 35.38 -21.44
CA GLU A 61 10.78 35.21 -21.41
C GLU A 61 10.31 34.00 -22.22
N LYS A 62 10.90 33.72 -23.39
CA LYS A 62 10.58 32.54 -24.21
C LYS A 62 10.91 31.26 -23.43
N HIS A 63 12.07 31.24 -22.78
CA HIS A 63 12.45 30.13 -21.90
C HIS A 63 11.53 30.04 -20.67
N LEU A 64 11.15 31.18 -20.06
CA LEU A 64 10.17 31.22 -18.97
C LEU A 64 8.81 30.65 -19.39
N LEU A 65 8.34 30.94 -20.59
CA LEU A 65 7.09 30.41 -21.14
C LEU A 65 7.16 28.88 -21.27
N ALA A 66 8.26 28.36 -21.82
CA ALA A 66 8.48 26.91 -21.91
C ALA A 66 8.53 26.23 -20.54
N LEU A 67 9.19 26.86 -19.56
CA LEU A 67 9.17 26.38 -18.17
C LEU A 67 7.77 26.47 -17.54
N SER A 68 6.99 27.50 -17.90
CA SER A 68 5.61 27.68 -17.43
C SER A 68 4.70 26.56 -17.89
N PHE A 69 4.82 26.07 -19.14
CA PHE A 69 4.06 24.90 -19.61
C PHE A 69 4.32 23.66 -18.74
N ARG A 70 5.56 23.44 -18.34
CA ARG A 70 5.90 22.36 -17.40
C ARG A 70 5.28 22.60 -16.02
N THR A 71 5.40 23.81 -15.48
CA THR A 71 4.87 24.16 -14.13
C THR A 71 3.36 24.05 -14.05
N MET A 72 2.65 24.46 -15.11
CA MET A 72 1.20 24.35 -15.22
C MET A 72 0.70 22.90 -15.23
N ALA A 73 1.55 21.93 -15.59
CA ALA A 73 1.21 20.51 -15.58
C ALA A 73 1.54 19.80 -14.25
N MET A 74 2.35 20.42 -13.37
CA MET A 74 2.75 19.83 -12.09
C MET A 74 1.60 19.53 -11.11
N PRO A 75 0.53 20.36 -11.00
CA PRO A 75 -0.53 20.11 -10.02
C PRO A 75 -1.19 18.73 -10.12
N LEU A 76 -1.33 18.17 -11.31
CA LEU A 76 -1.90 16.82 -11.51
C LEU A 76 -1.05 15.74 -10.83
N GLY A 77 0.26 15.77 -11.07
CA GLY A 77 1.20 14.87 -10.41
C GLY A 77 1.26 15.10 -8.90
N ARG A 78 1.25 16.37 -8.47
CA ARG A 78 1.23 16.71 -7.04
C ARG A 78 0.02 16.14 -6.32
N GLY A 79 -1.18 16.27 -6.90
CA GLY A 79 -2.43 15.74 -6.34
C GLY A 79 -2.42 14.22 -6.17
N MET A 80 -1.77 13.49 -7.08
CA MET A 80 -1.55 12.05 -6.94
C MET A 80 -0.63 11.74 -5.75
N VAL A 81 0.47 12.48 -5.58
CA VAL A 81 1.42 12.25 -4.48
C VAL A 81 0.80 12.52 -3.12
N THR A 82 0.05 13.60 -2.98
CA THR A 82 -0.53 14.04 -1.70
C THR A 82 -1.95 13.53 -1.46
N LEU A 83 -2.42 12.57 -2.26
CA LEU A 83 -3.77 12.03 -2.18
C LEU A 83 -4.09 11.47 -0.78
N ARG A 84 -5.18 11.96 -0.18
CA ARG A 84 -5.74 11.54 1.13
C ARG A 84 -4.73 11.51 2.28
N SER A 85 -3.75 12.42 2.28
CA SER A 85 -2.68 12.47 3.30
C SER A 85 -3.00 13.35 4.51
N TYR A 86 -3.94 14.29 4.40
CA TYR A 86 -4.15 15.35 5.38
C TYR A 86 -5.59 15.37 5.93
N SER A 87 -5.74 15.57 7.24
CA SER A 87 -7.02 15.82 7.90
C SER A 87 -7.13 17.32 8.26
N PRO A 88 -8.04 18.08 7.63
CA PRO A 88 -8.15 19.52 7.86
C PRO A 88 -8.74 19.84 9.24
N THR A 89 -8.30 20.96 9.81
CA THR A 89 -8.94 21.60 10.96
C THR A 89 -10.07 22.51 10.47
N VAL A 90 -11.29 22.35 11.00
CA VAL A 90 -12.52 23.01 10.50
C VAL A 90 -12.56 24.53 10.75
N ILE A 91 -11.66 25.04 11.61
CA ILE A 91 -11.67 26.45 12.06
C ILE A 91 -11.11 27.39 10.97
N GLU A 92 -10.24 26.88 10.09
CA GLU A 92 -9.54 27.69 9.10
C GLU A 92 -9.98 27.36 7.67
N ARG A 93 -9.74 28.33 6.77
CA ARG A 93 -9.89 28.10 5.33
C ARG A 93 -8.81 27.11 4.89
N PHE A 94 -9.18 26.22 3.99
CA PHE A 94 -8.27 25.23 3.46
C PHE A 94 -7.16 25.92 2.64
N PRO A 95 -5.86 25.73 2.99
CA PRO A 95 -4.77 26.43 2.32
C PRO A 95 -4.52 25.81 0.95
N ILE A 96 -4.89 26.51 -0.13
CA ILE A 96 -4.53 26.14 -1.50
C ILE A 96 -3.15 26.75 -1.81
N PRO A 97 -2.14 25.95 -2.18
CA PRO A 97 -0.81 26.46 -2.51
C PRO A 97 -0.84 27.28 -3.80
N PRO A 98 -0.20 28.46 -3.86
CA PRO A 98 -0.24 29.31 -5.05
C PRO A 98 0.51 28.66 -6.22
N LEU A 99 -0.01 28.83 -7.45
CA LEU A 99 0.66 28.45 -8.69
C LEU A 99 1.55 29.61 -9.17
N VAL A 100 2.86 29.48 -9.00
CA VAL A 100 3.82 30.54 -9.33
C VAL A 100 4.39 30.35 -10.74
N LEU A 101 4.09 31.29 -11.63
CA LEU A 101 4.56 31.29 -13.04
C LEU A 101 5.70 32.26 -13.33
N HIS A 102 6.17 33.05 -12.35
CA HIS A 102 7.26 34.00 -12.56
C HIS A 102 8.64 33.35 -12.37
N GLY A 103 9.61 33.86 -13.14
CA GLY A 103 11.00 33.41 -13.13
C GLY A 103 11.85 34.20 -12.15
N LYS A 104 12.93 33.58 -11.67
CA LYS A 104 14.00 34.21 -10.91
C LYS A 104 15.34 33.96 -11.62
N VAL A 105 15.99 35.04 -12.04
CA VAL A 105 17.37 35.01 -12.55
C VAL A 105 18.33 35.28 -11.39
N PRO A 106 19.29 34.37 -11.10
CA PRO A 106 20.34 34.64 -10.14
C PRO A 106 21.19 35.85 -10.59
N PRO A 107 21.51 36.83 -9.72
CA PRO A 107 21.42 36.80 -8.27
C PRO A 107 20.09 37.25 -7.64
N ARG A 108 19.22 38.06 -8.27
CA ARG A 108 17.97 38.55 -7.63
C ARG A 108 16.84 39.10 -8.54
N HIS A 109 16.92 38.99 -9.86
CA HIS A 109 15.90 39.61 -10.74
C HIS A 109 14.70 38.68 -10.94
N LEU A 110 13.49 39.23 -10.80
CA LEU A 110 12.23 38.52 -11.10
C LEU A 110 11.77 38.89 -12.50
N ILE A 111 11.37 37.88 -13.28
CA ILE A 111 10.89 38.05 -14.65
C ILE A 111 9.43 37.60 -14.71
N HIS A 112 8.60 38.45 -15.30
CA HIS A 112 7.20 38.17 -15.60
C HIS A 112 7.03 38.03 -17.12
N LEU A 113 5.97 37.35 -17.55
CA LEU A 113 5.64 37.19 -18.97
C LEU A 113 4.88 38.44 -19.46
N SER A 114 5.58 39.55 -19.68
CA SER A 114 4.96 40.82 -20.07
C SER A 114 5.25 41.24 -21.51
N HIS A 115 6.35 40.80 -22.11
CA HIS A 115 6.74 41.20 -23.47
C HIS A 115 6.32 40.17 -24.55
N ILE A 116 5.89 38.97 -24.13
CA ILE A 116 5.35 37.93 -25.03
C ILE A 116 3.82 37.93 -25.01
N ASP A 117 3.20 37.83 -26.19
CA ASP A 117 1.77 37.60 -26.35
C ASP A 117 1.38 36.21 -25.82
N VAL A 118 0.87 36.17 -24.60
CA VAL A 118 0.35 34.95 -23.97
C VAL A 118 -1.17 34.88 -24.16
N PRO A 119 -1.74 33.71 -24.49
CA PRO A 119 -3.19 33.55 -24.54
C PRO A 119 -3.85 33.95 -23.21
N PRO A 120 -4.91 34.77 -23.20
CA PRO A 120 -5.48 35.35 -21.98
C PRO A 120 -6.03 34.29 -21.02
N ASN A 121 -6.47 33.14 -21.55
CA ASN A 121 -7.07 32.06 -20.77
C ASN A 121 -6.04 31.01 -20.31
N MET A 122 -4.73 31.22 -20.48
CA MET A 122 -3.71 30.17 -20.27
C MET A 122 -3.75 29.54 -18.87
N ASN A 123 -4.16 30.30 -17.85
CA ASN A 123 -4.14 29.89 -16.44
C ASN A 123 -5.38 29.12 -15.97
N VAL A 124 -6.47 29.10 -16.75
CA VAL A 124 -7.78 28.60 -16.31
C VAL A 124 -7.73 27.12 -15.86
N TRP A 125 -7.26 26.22 -16.71
CA TRP A 125 -7.13 24.79 -16.38
C TRP A 125 -6.02 24.46 -15.38
N PRO A 126 -4.82 25.08 -15.46
CA PRO A 126 -3.78 24.89 -14.45
C PRO A 126 -4.23 25.26 -13.03
N LEU A 127 -4.96 26.37 -12.85
CA LEU A 127 -5.53 26.79 -11.57
C LEU A 127 -6.63 25.82 -11.11
N PHE A 128 -7.49 25.38 -12.03
CA PHE A 128 -8.46 24.32 -11.72
C PHE A 128 -7.76 23.05 -11.20
N HIS A 129 -6.73 22.57 -11.88
CA HIS A 129 -5.93 21.42 -11.42
C HIS A 129 -5.21 21.68 -10.10
N ASN A 130 -4.77 22.92 -9.86
CA ASN A 130 -4.19 23.36 -8.59
C ASN A 130 -5.19 23.16 -7.44
N GLY A 131 -6.42 23.65 -7.60
CA GLY A 131 -7.52 23.45 -6.67
C GLY A 131 -7.87 21.98 -6.42
N VAL A 132 -7.98 21.19 -7.50
CA VAL A 132 -8.28 19.74 -7.38
C VAL A 132 -7.18 19.04 -6.58
N SER A 133 -5.91 19.29 -6.92
CA SER A 133 -4.78 18.67 -6.24
C SER A 133 -4.71 19.04 -4.76
N ALA A 134 -5.11 20.26 -4.41
CA ALA A 134 -5.18 20.71 -3.03
C ALA A 134 -6.29 19.98 -2.27
N GLY A 135 -7.50 19.89 -2.83
CA GLY A 135 -8.64 19.23 -2.21
C GLY A 135 -8.51 17.71 -2.09
N LEU A 136 -7.82 17.06 -3.04
CA LEU A 136 -7.57 15.61 -3.01
C LEU A 136 -6.69 15.19 -1.82
N ARG A 137 -6.00 16.14 -1.18
CA ARG A 137 -5.22 15.90 0.04
C ARG A 137 -6.08 15.51 1.22
N ILE A 138 -7.35 15.90 1.24
CA ILE A 138 -8.26 15.64 2.35
C ILE A 138 -8.49 14.12 2.45
N SER A 139 -8.27 13.57 3.64
CA SER A 139 -8.54 12.17 3.93
C SER A 139 -10.04 11.86 3.83
N SER A 140 -10.36 10.76 3.15
CA SER A 140 -11.74 10.26 2.92
C SER A 140 -12.27 9.41 4.06
N ALA A 141 -11.47 9.15 5.11
CA ALA A 141 -11.99 8.59 6.36
C ALA A 141 -13.21 9.41 6.83
N PRO A 142 -14.20 8.82 7.52
CA PRO A 142 -15.43 9.50 7.93
C PRO A 142 -15.14 10.59 8.96
N ASN A 143 -14.51 11.65 8.49
CA ASN A 143 -14.31 12.90 9.16
C ASN A 143 -15.69 13.55 9.12
N ARG A 144 -16.47 13.26 10.17
CA ARG A 144 -17.69 13.95 10.61
C ARG A 144 -17.52 15.48 10.79
N MET A 145 -16.46 16.05 10.25
CA MET A 145 -15.94 17.40 10.44
C MET A 145 -16.12 18.28 9.19
N VAL A 146 -16.28 17.68 7.99
CA VAL A 146 -16.53 18.44 6.76
C VAL A 146 -18.04 18.59 6.55
N ASP A 147 -18.57 19.70 7.06
CA ASP A 147 -19.97 20.08 6.91
C ASP A 147 -20.19 21.00 5.71
N SER A 148 -21.44 21.12 5.25
CA SER A 148 -21.83 22.05 4.18
C SER A 148 -21.43 23.51 4.46
N SER A 149 -21.46 23.91 5.73
CA SER A 149 -21.02 25.23 6.19
C SER A 149 -19.52 25.46 5.95
N TRP A 150 -18.68 24.45 6.16
CA TRP A 150 -17.25 24.55 5.92
C TRP A 150 -16.92 24.63 4.42
N ILE A 151 -17.66 23.90 3.58
CA ILE A 151 -17.52 24.02 2.12
C ILE A 151 -17.84 25.45 1.67
N LEU A 152 -18.90 26.06 2.20
CA LEU A 152 -19.26 27.45 1.92
C LEU A 152 -18.27 28.47 2.48
N TYR A 153 -17.68 28.18 3.65
CA TYR A 153 -16.67 29.05 4.26
C TYR A 153 -15.42 29.20 3.39
N ASN A 154 -15.10 28.17 2.60
CA ASN A 154 -14.02 28.17 1.62
C ASN A 154 -14.38 28.85 0.30
N LYS A 155 -15.66 29.21 0.05
CA LYS A 155 -16.06 29.93 -1.16
C LYS A 155 -15.36 31.31 -1.18
N PRO A 156 -14.60 31.64 -2.24
CA PRO A 156 -14.02 32.97 -2.37
C PRO A 156 -15.14 34.01 -2.49
N ALA A 157 -14.90 35.22 -1.97
CA ALA A 157 -15.86 36.31 -2.09
C ALA A 157 -15.92 36.78 -3.56
N ASN A 158 -17.10 37.17 -4.05
CA ASN A 158 -17.29 37.60 -5.44
C ASN A 158 -16.43 38.81 -5.88
N ASN A 159 -15.78 39.51 -4.94
CA ASN A 159 -14.87 40.63 -5.21
C ASN A 159 -13.41 40.19 -5.38
N GLN A 160 -13.10 38.90 -5.20
CA GLN A 160 -11.76 38.34 -5.36
C GLN A 160 -11.48 38.05 -6.84
N SER A 161 -10.23 37.67 -7.14
CA SER A 161 -9.80 37.48 -8.53
C SER A 161 -10.54 36.32 -9.19
N ALA A 162 -10.73 36.38 -10.51
CA ALA A 162 -11.32 35.26 -11.26
C ALA A 162 -10.53 33.95 -11.07
N ASP A 163 -9.22 34.07 -10.79
CA ASP A 163 -8.31 32.97 -10.54
C ASP A 163 -8.71 32.15 -9.29
N ASP A 164 -9.11 32.84 -8.21
CA ASP A 164 -9.57 32.20 -6.97
C ASP A 164 -10.85 31.37 -7.19
N HIS A 165 -11.73 31.81 -8.10
CA HIS A 165 -12.93 31.06 -8.47
C HIS A 165 -12.60 29.78 -9.25
N TYR A 166 -11.55 29.77 -10.09
CA TYR A 166 -11.12 28.57 -10.81
C TYR A 166 -10.46 27.54 -9.88
N GLU A 167 -9.66 28.00 -8.91
CA GLU A 167 -9.10 27.12 -7.87
C GLU A 167 -10.20 26.53 -6.99
N HIS A 168 -11.19 27.34 -6.58
CA HIS A 168 -12.34 26.85 -5.81
C HIS A 168 -13.17 25.81 -6.58
N ALA A 169 -13.38 26.02 -7.88
CA ALA A 169 -14.06 25.02 -8.72
C ALA A 169 -13.31 23.68 -8.71
N GLY A 170 -11.98 23.71 -8.83
CA GLY A 170 -11.15 22.51 -8.71
C GLY A 170 -11.27 21.84 -7.34
N PHE A 171 -11.26 22.63 -6.27
CA PHE A 171 -11.42 22.15 -4.90
C PHE A 171 -12.76 21.41 -4.70
N LEU A 172 -13.86 21.92 -5.27
CA LEU A 172 -15.18 21.27 -5.23
C LEU A 172 -15.18 19.90 -5.92
N LEU A 173 -14.52 19.78 -7.09
CA LEU A 173 -14.42 18.50 -7.79
C LEU A 173 -13.70 17.46 -6.92
N ALA A 174 -12.61 17.86 -6.25
CA ALA A 174 -11.87 16.99 -5.36
C ALA A 174 -12.71 16.49 -4.16
N LEU A 175 -13.53 17.36 -3.56
CA LEU A 175 -14.46 16.97 -2.51
C LEU A 175 -15.48 15.93 -3.01
N GLY A 176 -15.98 16.10 -4.24
CA GLY A 176 -16.86 15.11 -4.88
C GLY A 176 -16.18 13.76 -5.11
N LEU A 177 -14.95 13.75 -5.62
CA LEU A 177 -14.15 12.52 -5.80
C LEU A 177 -13.80 11.80 -4.49
N ASN A 178 -13.77 12.53 -3.37
CA ASN A 178 -13.57 11.98 -2.03
C ASN A 178 -14.88 11.53 -1.34
N GLY A 179 -16.04 11.76 -1.96
CA GLY A 179 -17.36 11.44 -1.39
C GLY A 179 -17.85 12.42 -0.32
N LEU A 180 -17.21 13.59 -0.19
CA LEU A 180 -17.55 14.59 0.83
C LEU A 180 -18.63 15.59 0.38
N LEU A 181 -18.96 15.59 -0.91
CA LEU A 181 -19.95 16.52 -1.48
C LEU A 181 -21.41 16.09 -1.20
N ASP A 182 -21.63 14.85 -0.74
CA ASP A 182 -22.96 14.32 -0.39
C ASP A 182 -23.67 15.11 0.72
N ASN A 183 -22.92 15.82 1.56
CA ASN A 183 -23.45 16.61 2.66
C ASN A 183 -23.96 18.00 2.23
N LEU A 184 -23.79 18.39 0.96
CA LEU A 184 -24.18 19.71 0.48
C LEU A 184 -25.69 19.79 0.24
N SER A 185 -26.34 20.85 0.72
CA SER A 185 -27.78 21.03 0.53
C SER A 185 -28.12 21.39 -0.93
N ILE A 186 -29.32 21.00 -1.38
CA ILE A 186 -29.83 21.29 -2.73
C ILE A 186 -29.88 22.81 -3.01
N MET A 187 -30.18 23.62 -1.99
CA MET A 187 -30.19 25.09 -2.12
C MET A 187 -28.81 25.64 -2.46
N HIS A 188 -27.75 25.13 -1.84
CA HIS A 188 -26.38 25.55 -2.14
C HIS A 188 -25.91 25.02 -3.49
N LEU A 189 -26.31 23.81 -3.88
CA LEU A 189 -26.06 23.29 -5.23
C LEU A 189 -26.66 24.21 -6.30
N HIS A 190 -27.90 24.66 -6.10
CA HIS A 190 -28.53 25.62 -7.01
C HIS A 190 -27.76 26.94 -7.08
N ASP A 191 -27.35 27.53 -5.95
CA ASP A 191 -26.55 28.76 -5.93
C ASP A 191 -25.25 28.64 -6.73
N TYR A 192 -24.53 27.52 -6.58
CA TYR A 192 -23.31 27.29 -7.36
C TYR A 192 -23.57 27.06 -8.85
N LEU A 193 -24.69 26.46 -9.24
CA LEU A 193 -25.01 26.22 -10.65
C LEU A 193 -25.56 27.46 -11.35
N SER A 194 -26.31 28.31 -10.64
CA SER A 194 -26.86 29.55 -11.20
C SER A 194 -25.82 30.65 -11.29
N ASN A 195 -25.00 30.83 -10.24
CA ASN A 195 -24.05 31.94 -10.13
C ASN A 195 -22.60 31.54 -10.44
N GLY A 196 -22.31 30.25 -10.64
CA GLY A 196 -20.96 29.75 -10.85
C GLY A 196 -20.47 29.82 -12.29
N ASN A 197 -19.15 29.93 -12.43
CA ASN A 197 -18.44 29.78 -13.70
C ASN A 197 -18.65 28.37 -14.29
N ASP A 198 -18.38 28.21 -15.59
CA ASP A 198 -18.51 26.92 -16.28
C ASP A 198 -17.72 25.79 -15.60
N LEU A 199 -16.51 26.07 -15.11
CA LEU A 199 -15.71 25.09 -14.37
C LEU A 199 -16.33 24.68 -13.03
N THR A 200 -17.03 25.60 -12.35
CA THR A 200 -17.75 25.31 -11.11
C THR A 200 -18.92 24.35 -11.40
N LYS A 201 -19.63 24.56 -12.50
CA LYS A 201 -20.69 23.64 -12.97
C LYS A 201 -20.10 22.28 -13.29
N VAL A 202 -19.01 22.21 -14.05
CA VAL A 202 -18.28 20.96 -14.37
C VAL A 202 -17.89 20.22 -13.08
N ALA A 203 -17.32 20.92 -12.11
CA ALA A 203 -16.86 20.35 -10.85
C ALA A 203 -17.99 19.72 -10.03
N ILE A 204 -19.13 20.40 -9.94
CA ILE A 204 -20.29 19.91 -9.19
C ILE A 204 -20.95 18.74 -9.90
N LEU A 205 -21.19 18.84 -11.21
CA LEU A 205 -21.84 17.78 -11.97
C LEU A 205 -21.01 16.49 -11.94
N LEU A 206 -19.69 16.58 -12.17
CA LEU A 206 -18.81 15.41 -12.10
C LEU A 206 -18.61 14.94 -10.66
N GLY A 207 -18.39 15.86 -9.72
CA GLY A 207 -18.12 15.53 -8.33
C GLY A 207 -19.29 14.84 -7.64
N LEU A 208 -20.52 15.33 -7.85
CA LEU A 208 -21.73 14.75 -7.29
C LEU A 208 -22.03 13.38 -7.92
N SER A 209 -21.87 13.26 -9.24
CA SER A 209 -22.02 11.98 -9.96
C SER A 209 -21.00 10.94 -9.52
N ALA A 210 -19.76 11.37 -9.24
CA ALA A 210 -18.70 10.49 -8.77
C ALA A 210 -18.93 10.01 -7.32
N SER A 211 -19.52 10.84 -6.48
CA SER A 211 -19.93 10.48 -5.11
C SER A 211 -21.07 9.45 -5.10
N ARG A 212 -22.08 9.68 -5.95
CA ARG A 212 -23.27 8.82 -6.11
C ARG A 212 -23.13 7.79 -7.23
N ARG A 213 -21.92 7.29 -7.43
CA ARG A 213 -21.61 6.38 -8.54
C ARG A 213 -22.39 5.06 -8.43
N GLY A 214 -23.10 4.69 -9.49
CA GLY A 214 -23.90 3.45 -9.56
C GLY A 214 -25.17 3.42 -8.70
N THR A 215 -25.58 4.54 -8.07
CA THR A 215 -26.77 4.55 -7.17
C THR A 215 -28.09 4.85 -7.87
N MET A 216 -28.07 5.36 -9.10
CA MET A 216 -29.27 5.81 -9.84
C MET A 216 -30.11 6.86 -9.10
N ASP A 217 -29.47 7.76 -8.35
CA ASP A 217 -30.17 8.81 -7.62
C ASP A 217 -30.96 9.75 -8.55
N SER A 218 -32.28 9.85 -8.32
CA SER A 218 -33.19 10.68 -9.11
C SER A 218 -32.88 12.17 -9.02
N THR A 219 -32.33 12.65 -7.90
CA THR A 219 -32.04 14.08 -7.70
C THR A 219 -30.87 14.53 -8.57
N VAL A 220 -29.77 13.77 -8.53
CA VAL A 220 -28.60 13.99 -9.38
C VAL A 220 -28.95 13.77 -10.85
N PHE A 221 -29.79 12.78 -11.16
CA PHE A 221 -30.26 12.56 -12.53
C PHE A 221 -31.04 13.76 -13.08
N ALA A 222 -31.98 14.32 -12.32
CA ALA A 222 -32.73 15.50 -12.73
C ALA A 222 -31.80 16.71 -12.94
N LEU A 223 -30.78 16.87 -12.08
CA LEU A 223 -29.78 17.92 -12.22
C LEU A 223 -28.97 17.80 -13.52
N LEU A 224 -28.50 16.60 -13.83
CA LEU A 224 -27.74 16.30 -15.05
C LEU A 224 -28.62 16.43 -16.30
N GLY A 225 -29.88 16.00 -16.22
CA GLY A 225 -30.84 16.03 -17.32
C GLY A 225 -31.11 17.44 -17.86
N ILE A 226 -31.06 18.46 -17.00
CA ILE A 226 -31.22 19.87 -17.41
C ILE A 226 -30.09 20.32 -18.37
N HIS A 227 -28.90 19.74 -18.24
CA HIS A 227 -27.74 20.08 -19.05
C HIS A 227 -27.60 19.24 -20.33
N LEU A 228 -28.48 18.25 -20.54
CA LEU A 228 -28.43 17.28 -21.64
C LEU A 228 -29.71 17.30 -22.45
N GLU A 229 -29.62 17.78 -23.70
CA GLU A 229 -30.76 17.92 -24.60
C GLU A 229 -31.44 16.58 -24.92
N GLY A 230 -30.69 15.48 -25.04
CA GLY A 230 -31.26 14.15 -25.26
C GLY A 230 -32.08 13.58 -24.08
N LEU A 231 -31.93 14.15 -22.87
CA LEU A 231 -32.69 13.76 -21.67
C LEU A 231 -33.81 14.74 -21.33
N LEU A 232 -33.83 15.91 -21.98
CA LEU A 232 -34.87 16.90 -21.79
C LEU A 232 -36.18 16.44 -22.44
N PRO A 233 -37.34 16.57 -21.77
CA PRO A 233 -38.63 16.38 -22.41
C PRO A 233 -38.79 17.29 -23.63
N SER A 234 -39.48 16.84 -24.67
CA SER A 234 -39.71 17.63 -25.90
C SER A 234 -40.50 18.93 -25.68
N THR A 235 -41.02 19.16 -24.47
CA THR A 235 -41.78 20.35 -24.05
C THR A 235 -40.95 21.37 -23.27
N SER A 236 -39.71 21.08 -22.87
CA SER A 236 -38.86 22.01 -22.11
C SER A 236 -38.09 22.96 -23.01
N THR A 237 -37.79 24.16 -22.49
CA THR A 237 -36.97 25.17 -23.17
C THR A 237 -35.51 24.71 -23.27
N GLU A 238 -34.92 24.82 -24.45
CA GLU A 238 -33.49 24.60 -24.65
C GLU A 238 -32.70 25.69 -23.89
N LEU A 239 -31.70 25.27 -23.12
CA LEU A 239 -30.83 26.17 -22.34
C LEU A 239 -29.48 26.31 -23.05
N ASP A 240 -28.95 27.53 -23.06
CA ASP A 240 -27.60 27.81 -23.54
C ASP A 240 -26.55 27.26 -22.56
N VAL A 241 -26.17 26.00 -22.77
CA VAL A 241 -25.16 25.31 -21.95
C VAL A 241 -23.81 25.30 -22.68
N SER A 242 -22.75 25.72 -21.99
CA SER A 242 -21.38 25.66 -22.49
C SER A 242 -20.96 24.23 -22.87
N PRO A 243 -20.22 24.00 -23.97
CA PRO A 243 -19.83 22.65 -24.42
C PRO A 243 -19.11 21.82 -23.35
N ILE A 244 -18.23 22.45 -22.57
CA ILE A 244 -17.44 21.79 -21.51
C ILE A 244 -18.37 21.24 -20.41
N VAL A 245 -19.44 21.97 -20.08
CA VAL A 245 -20.44 21.56 -19.09
C VAL A 245 -21.27 20.39 -19.61
N ARG A 246 -21.65 20.40 -20.90
CA ARG A 246 -22.35 19.27 -21.55
C ARG A 246 -21.51 18.00 -21.50
N VAL A 247 -20.24 18.08 -21.87
CA VAL A 247 -19.28 16.95 -21.82
C VAL A 247 -19.19 16.37 -20.40
N ALA A 248 -19.10 17.23 -19.40
CA ALA A 248 -19.09 16.85 -17.99
C ALA A 248 -20.42 16.19 -17.54
N ALA A 249 -21.56 16.70 -17.99
CA ALA A 249 -22.87 16.15 -17.69
C ALA A 249 -23.04 14.74 -18.30
N VAL A 250 -22.61 14.53 -19.55
CA VAL A 250 -22.63 13.23 -20.22
C VAL A 250 -21.86 12.20 -19.41
N LEU A 251 -20.59 12.46 -19.08
CA LEU A 251 -19.82 11.51 -18.27
C LEU A 251 -20.40 11.34 -16.86
N GLY A 252 -20.94 12.42 -16.26
CA GLY A 252 -21.65 12.37 -14.98
C GLY A 252 -22.81 11.39 -15.00
N THR A 253 -23.65 11.40 -16.04
CA THR A 253 -24.73 10.41 -16.18
C THR A 253 -24.18 8.98 -16.32
N GLY A 254 -23.05 8.80 -17.03
CA GLY A 254 -22.36 7.52 -17.12
C GLY A 254 -21.88 6.99 -15.76
N LEU A 255 -21.34 7.86 -14.90
CA LEU A 255 -20.91 7.51 -13.54
C LEU A 255 -22.10 7.18 -12.63
N LEU A 256 -23.17 7.97 -12.69
CA LEU A 256 -24.38 7.76 -11.88
C LEU A 256 -25.05 6.41 -12.19
N PHE A 257 -25.11 6.04 -13.46
CA PHE A 257 -25.69 4.79 -13.96
C PHE A 257 -24.65 3.70 -14.21
N GLN A 258 -23.45 3.82 -13.64
CA GLN A 258 -22.38 2.84 -13.85
C GLN A 258 -22.84 1.43 -13.49
N SER A 259 -22.55 0.48 -14.38
CA SER A 259 -22.88 -0.95 -14.29
C SER A 259 -24.36 -1.27 -14.03
N THR A 260 -25.28 -0.33 -14.24
CA THR A 260 -26.73 -0.53 -14.02
C THR A 260 -27.42 -1.24 -15.18
N GLY A 261 -26.90 -1.10 -16.41
CA GLY A 261 -27.51 -1.63 -17.62
C GLY A 261 -28.86 -1.00 -17.98
N ASN A 262 -29.11 0.25 -17.57
CA ASN A 262 -30.36 0.93 -17.90
C ASN A 262 -30.48 1.17 -19.41
N ARG A 263 -31.46 0.50 -20.04
CA ARG A 263 -31.71 0.56 -21.49
C ARG A 263 -31.94 1.98 -22.00
N TYR A 264 -32.76 2.77 -21.31
CA TYR A 264 -33.13 4.11 -21.79
C TYR A 264 -31.91 5.02 -21.86
N ILE A 265 -31.10 5.04 -20.79
CA ILE A 265 -29.87 5.85 -20.76
C ILE A 265 -28.86 5.35 -21.78
N ALA A 266 -28.71 4.02 -21.95
CA ALA A 266 -27.83 3.46 -22.97
C ALA A 266 -28.25 3.89 -24.39
N GLU A 267 -29.55 3.91 -24.70
CA GLU A 267 -30.05 4.36 -25.99
C GLU A 267 -29.82 5.85 -26.23
N VAL A 268 -30.09 6.70 -25.22
CA VAL A 268 -29.82 8.14 -25.30
C VAL A 268 -28.32 8.39 -25.53
N MET A 269 -27.43 7.78 -24.73
CA MET A 269 -25.98 7.97 -24.90
C MET A 269 -25.49 7.50 -26.27
N LEU A 270 -26.08 6.43 -26.80
CA LEU A 270 -25.74 5.93 -28.12
C LEU A 270 -26.13 6.94 -29.22
N THR A 271 -27.29 7.58 -29.11
CA THR A 271 -27.68 8.66 -30.04
C THR A 271 -26.77 9.89 -29.92
N GLU A 272 -26.27 10.19 -28.73
CA GLU A 272 -25.35 11.31 -28.48
C GLU A 272 -23.95 11.08 -29.07
N ILE A 273 -23.49 9.81 -29.22
CA ILE A 273 -22.24 9.50 -29.93
C ILE A 273 -22.31 9.97 -31.39
N GLY A 274 -23.43 9.70 -32.06
CA GLY A 274 -23.65 10.01 -33.48
C GLY A 274 -24.24 11.40 -33.76
N ARG A 275 -24.12 12.34 -32.82
CA ARG A 275 -24.79 13.64 -32.87
C ARG A 275 -24.37 14.47 -34.10
N PRO A 276 -25.31 14.96 -34.95
CA PRO A 276 -24.99 15.84 -36.08
C PRO A 276 -24.46 17.22 -35.64
N PRO A 277 -23.72 17.93 -36.50
CA PRO A 277 -23.37 19.33 -36.29
C PRO A 277 -24.58 20.24 -36.56
N GLY A 278 -24.70 21.33 -35.80
CA GLY A 278 -25.82 22.27 -35.90
C GLY A 278 -27.02 21.90 -35.02
N PRO A 279 -28.09 22.71 -35.03
CA PRO A 279 -28.46 23.65 -36.09
C PRO A 279 -27.61 24.93 -36.14
N GLU A 280 -27.39 25.47 -37.35
CA GLU A 280 -26.73 26.77 -37.61
C GLU A 280 -25.33 26.94 -36.97
N MET A 281 -25.25 27.62 -35.82
CA MET A 281 -24.02 27.92 -35.08
C MET A 281 -23.87 27.09 -33.79
N GLU A 282 -24.69 26.06 -33.61
CA GLU A 282 -24.64 25.21 -32.43
C GLU A 282 -23.80 23.95 -32.67
N HIS A 283 -23.27 23.39 -31.58
CA HIS A 283 -22.58 22.09 -31.56
C HIS A 283 -21.37 21.93 -32.51
N TYR A 284 -20.64 23.00 -32.82
CA TYR A 284 -19.43 22.92 -33.64
C TYR A 284 -18.13 22.79 -32.83
N ILE A 285 -18.13 23.21 -31.55
CA ILE A 285 -16.95 23.23 -30.67
C ILE A 285 -16.76 21.86 -30.00
N ASP A 286 -15.52 21.36 -30.00
CA ASP A 286 -15.06 20.18 -29.24
C ASP A 286 -15.94 18.92 -29.35
N ARG A 287 -16.47 18.66 -30.56
CA ARG A 287 -17.38 17.53 -30.82
C ARG A 287 -16.73 16.18 -30.56
N GLU A 288 -15.42 16.06 -30.81
CA GLU A 288 -14.65 14.85 -30.56
C GLU A 288 -14.66 14.48 -29.07
N SER A 289 -14.50 15.47 -28.18
CA SER A 289 -14.58 15.27 -26.73
C SER A 289 -15.97 14.85 -26.27
N TYR A 290 -17.02 15.40 -26.88
CA TYR A 290 -18.40 15.06 -26.57
C TYR A 290 -18.75 13.64 -27.00
N ALA A 291 -18.43 13.28 -28.25
CA ALA A 291 -18.65 11.93 -28.77
C ALA A 291 -17.84 10.87 -27.99
N LEU A 292 -16.59 11.18 -27.64
CA LEU A 292 -15.79 10.34 -26.76
C LEU A 292 -16.47 10.16 -25.39
N SER A 293 -16.95 11.24 -24.79
CA SER A 293 -17.58 11.20 -23.46
C SER A 293 -18.90 10.45 -23.47
N ALA A 294 -19.69 10.57 -24.54
CA ALA A 294 -20.90 9.77 -24.75
C ALA A 294 -20.57 8.29 -24.90
N GLY A 295 -19.50 7.94 -25.62
CA GLY A 295 -19.00 6.57 -25.73
C GLY A 295 -18.51 6.00 -24.40
N LEU A 296 -17.76 6.78 -23.63
CA LEU A 296 -17.31 6.41 -22.28
C LEU A 296 -18.49 6.26 -21.31
N ALA A 297 -19.45 7.20 -21.33
CA ALA A 297 -20.64 7.12 -20.51
C ALA A 297 -21.49 5.90 -20.84
N PHE A 298 -21.72 5.63 -22.14
CA PHE A 298 -22.36 4.41 -22.61
C PHE A 298 -21.62 3.15 -22.11
N GLY A 299 -20.30 3.12 -22.23
CA GLY A 299 -19.46 2.02 -21.76
C GLY A 299 -19.55 1.81 -20.24
N LEU A 300 -19.61 2.88 -19.45
CA LEU A 300 -19.81 2.82 -18.00
C LEU A 300 -21.20 2.26 -17.64
N VAL A 301 -22.25 2.65 -18.34
CA VAL A 301 -23.63 2.17 -18.11
C VAL A 301 -23.76 0.67 -18.42
N THR A 302 -23.15 0.23 -19.51
CA THR A 302 -23.28 -1.14 -20.05
C THR A 302 -22.17 -2.10 -19.63
N LEU A 303 -21.26 -1.65 -18.77
CA LEU A 303 -20.03 -2.33 -18.36
C LEU A 303 -20.24 -3.83 -18.05
N GLY A 304 -19.61 -4.70 -18.83
CA GLY A 304 -19.66 -6.16 -18.66
C GLY A 304 -21.01 -6.84 -18.93
N ARG A 305 -22.00 -6.13 -19.48
CA ARG A 305 -23.36 -6.65 -19.74
C ARG A 305 -23.67 -6.87 -21.22
N GLY A 306 -22.67 -6.87 -22.09
CA GLY A 306 -22.84 -6.94 -23.54
C GLY A 306 -23.70 -8.11 -24.03
N ASN A 307 -23.53 -9.31 -23.45
CA ASN A 307 -24.31 -10.50 -23.84
C ASN A 307 -25.82 -10.36 -23.54
N GLN A 308 -26.20 -9.62 -22.50
CA GLN A 308 -27.61 -9.39 -22.15
C GLN A 308 -28.27 -8.37 -23.09
N LEU A 309 -27.51 -7.36 -23.49
CA LEU A 309 -27.98 -6.24 -24.32
C LEU A 309 -27.88 -6.52 -25.83
N MET A 310 -27.23 -7.63 -26.23
CA MET A 310 -27.06 -8.02 -27.63
C MET A 310 -28.40 -8.25 -28.36
N ASN A 311 -29.40 -8.76 -27.65
CA ASN A 311 -30.74 -9.04 -28.20
C ASN A 311 -31.68 -7.82 -28.14
N VAL A 312 -31.23 -6.70 -27.55
CA VAL A 312 -32.04 -5.49 -27.43
C VAL A 312 -31.84 -4.65 -28.69
N THR A 313 -32.89 -4.56 -29.50
CA THR A 313 -32.94 -3.65 -30.64
C THR A 313 -33.26 -2.23 -30.16
N THR A 314 -32.55 -1.25 -30.70
CA THR A 314 -32.88 0.17 -30.51
C THR A 314 -34.24 0.50 -31.15
N SER A 315 -34.78 1.68 -30.85
CA SER A 315 -36.01 2.19 -31.50
C SER A 315 -35.93 2.19 -33.04
N ASP A 316 -34.73 2.26 -33.61
CA ASP A 316 -34.47 2.20 -35.06
C ASP A 316 -34.35 0.76 -35.62
N GLY A 317 -34.55 -0.27 -34.79
CA GLY A 317 -34.54 -1.68 -35.20
C GLY A 317 -33.14 -2.28 -35.43
N ILE A 318 -32.08 -1.57 -35.07
CA ILE A 318 -30.68 -2.00 -35.18
C ILE A 318 -30.21 -2.51 -33.81
N SER A 319 -29.36 -3.53 -33.78
CA SER A 319 -28.76 -3.96 -32.52
C SER A 319 -27.77 -2.91 -32.02
N ILE A 320 -27.67 -2.74 -30.70
CA ILE A 320 -26.75 -1.79 -30.08
C ILE A 320 -25.29 -2.00 -30.55
N PRO A 321 -24.74 -3.24 -30.59
CA PRO A 321 -23.39 -3.49 -31.10
C PRO A 321 -23.20 -3.14 -32.57
N ASP A 322 -24.20 -3.40 -33.42
CA ASP A 322 -24.12 -3.07 -34.85
C ASP A 322 -24.09 -1.55 -35.04
N GLN A 323 -24.88 -0.80 -34.28
CA GLN A 323 -24.87 0.67 -34.36
C GLN A 323 -23.52 1.27 -33.93
N LEU A 324 -22.89 0.72 -32.89
CA LEU A 324 -21.52 1.09 -32.51
C LEU A 324 -20.50 0.72 -33.60
N ASN A 325 -20.66 -0.41 -34.28
CA ASN A 325 -19.82 -0.77 -35.41
C ASN A 325 -19.99 0.21 -36.59
N HIS A 326 -21.22 0.65 -36.89
CA HIS A 326 -21.47 1.69 -37.89
C HIS A 326 -20.79 3.02 -37.53
N TYR A 327 -20.77 3.41 -36.24
CA TYR A 327 -20.02 4.57 -35.76
C TYR A 327 -18.50 4.37 -35.87
N MET A 328 -17.99 3.17 -35.60
CA MET A 328 -16.55 2.88 -35.73
C MET A 328 -16.05 2.94 -37.18
N LEU A 329 -16.82 2.39 -38.12
CA LEU A 329 -16.44 2.30 -39.54
C LEU A 329 -16.81 3.53 -40.37
N GLY A 330 -17.71 4.39 -39.86
CA GLY A 330 -18.17 5.57 -40.60
C GLY A 330 -19.11 5.24 -41.76
N VAL A 331 -20.07 4.34 -41.54
CA VAL A 331 -21.03 3.92 -42.58
C VAL A 331 -22.10 5.00 -42.84
N HIS A 332 -22.84 4.88 -43.94
CA HIS A 332 -23.96 5.77 -44.29
C HIS A 332 -24.97 5.96 -43.17
N LYS A 333 -25.35 7.22 -42.95
CA LYS A 333 -26.24 7.64 -41.87
C LYS A 333 -27.69 7.24 -42.17
N LYS A 334 -28.29 6.35 -41.36
CA LYS A 334 -29.75 6.19 -41.31
C LYS A 334 -30.31 7.25 -40.36
N MET A 335 -30.63 8.43 -40.88
CA MET A 335 -31.25 9.50 -40.11
C MET A 335 -32.69 9.12 -39.70
N SER A 336 -32.97 9.08 -38.40
CA SER A 336 -34.33 8.94 -37.86
C SER A 336 -35.20 10.14 -38.24
N ALA A 337 -36.53 9.95 -38.33
CA ALA A 337 -37.47 10.97 -38.82
C ALA A 337 -37.44 12.27 -38.00
N LEU A 338 -37.27 12.16 -36.67
CA LEU A 338 -37.15 13.31 -35.75
C LEU A 338 -35.85 14.11 -35.94
N GLN A 339 -34.75 13.44 -36.28
CA GLN A 339 -33.48 14.10 -36.56
C GLN A 339 -33.52 14.85 -37.88
N LYS A 340 -34.22 14.32 -38.90
CA LYS A 340 -34.42 15.00 -40.19
C LYS A 340 -35.20 16.32 -40.07
N GLU A 341 -36.10 16.43 -39.09
CA GLU A 341 -36.85 17.68 -38.86
C GLU A 341 -36.01 18.76 -38.20
N LYS A 342 -35.17 18.41 -37.20
CA LYS A 342 -34.25 19.35 -36.54
C LYS A 342 -33.07 19.77 -37.44
N THR A 343 -32.59 18.90 -38.33
CA THR A 343 -31.46 19.21 -39.23
C THR A 343 -31.87 19.82 -40.58
N LYS A 344 -33.02 20.49 -40.67
CA LYS A 344 -33.44 21.17 -41.92
C LYS A 344 -32.48 22.30 -42.31
N THR A 345 -31.82 22.94 -41.33
CA THR A 345 -30.74 23.90 -41.54
C THR A 345 -29.39 23.24 -41.21
N PRO A 346 -28.45 23.12 -42.18
CA PRO A 346 -27.13 22.56 -41.92
C PRO A 346 -26.28 23.55 -41.11
N SER A 347 -25.24 23.05 -40.44
CA SER A 347 -24.30 23.91 -39.72
C SER A 347 -23.46 24.76 -40.69
N TYR A 348 -23.08 25.97 -40.28
CA TYR A 348 -22.26 26.86 -41.10
C TYR A 348 -20.75 26.57 -41.00
N HIS A 349 -20.31 25.91 -39.93
CA HIS A 349 -18.89 25.62 -39.68
C HIS A 349 -18.44 24.24 -40.18
N ILE A 350 -19.30 23.23 -40.10
CA ILE A 350 -18.94 21.83 -40.38
C ILE A 350 -19.88 21.25 -41.43
N ARG A 351 -19.31 20.83 -42.55
CA ARG A 351 -20.03 20.11 -43.59
C ARG A 351 -19.71 18.62 -43.49
N GLU A 352 -20.63 17.85 -42.90
CA GLU A 352 -20.59 16.39 -42.97
C GLU A 352 -21.19 15.89 -44.29
N GLY A 353 -20.63 14.81 -44.83
CA GLY A 353 -21.21 14.09 -45.97
C GLY A 353 -22.34 13.15 -45.54
N ASP A 354 -22.74 12.26 -46.45
CA ASP A 354 -23.80 11.25 -46.18
C ASP A 354 -23.33 10.10 -45.28
N CYS A 355 -22.02 9.99 -45.06
CA CYS A 355 -21.39 9.03 -44.16
C CYS A 355 -21.17 9.64 -42.79
N ILE A 356 -21.24 8.82 -41.76
CA ILE A 356 -20.89 9.22 -40.39
C ILE A 356 -19.41 9.57 -40.35
N ASN A 357 -19.06 10.68 -39.70
CA ASN A 357 -17.67 11.05 -39.50
C ASN A 357 -16.98 10.10 -38.49
N ALA A 358 -16.17 9.18 -39.01
CA ALA A 358 -15.41 8.22 -38.20
C ALA A 358 -14.36 8.90 -37.31
N ASP A 359 -13.83 10.07 -37.68
CA ASP A 359 -12.83 10.78 -36.88
C ASP A 359 -13.39 11.28 -35.55
N VAL A 360 -14.67 11.61 -35.50
CA VAL A 360 -15.37 12.06 -34.29
C VAL A 360 -15.89 10.87 -33.49
N THR A 361 -16.51 9.90 -34.17
CA THR A 361 -17.32 8.86 -33.52
C THR A 361 -16.57 7.57 -33.21
N SER A 362 -15.49 7.24 -33.95
CA SER A 362 -14.77 5.98 -33.75
C SER A 362 -14.09 5.80 -32.38
N PRO A 363 -13.46 6.82 -31.73
CA PRO A 363 -12.82 6.59 -30.44
C PRO A 363 -13.84 6.29 -29.34
N GLY A 364 -14.98 6.99 -29.34
CA GLY A 364 -16.09 6.73 -28.42
C GLY A 364 -16.72 5.36 -28.64
N ALA A 365 -17.00 5.00 -29.90
CA ALA A 365 -17.60 3.71 -30.25
C ALA A 365 -16.69 2.51 -29.94
N THR A 366 -15.39 2.64 -30.21
CA THR A 366 -14.40 1.58 -29.95
C THR A 366 -14.28 1.28 -28.46
N LEU A 367 -14.19 2.32 -27.62
CA LEU A 367 -14.14 2.16 -26.17
C LEU A 367 -15.46 1.66 -25.59
N ALA A 368 -16.59 2.15 -26.11
CA ALA A 368 -17.92 1.67 -25.76
C ALA A 368 -18.06 0.15 -25.99
N LEU A 369 -17.64 -0.35 -27.16
CA LEU A 369 -17.63 -1.78 -27.47
C LEU A 369 -16.73 -2.57 -26.50
N GLY A 370 -15.51 -2.08 -26.24
CA GLY A 370 -14.58 -2.71 -25.31
C GLY A 370 -15.11 -2.81 -23.87
N MET A 371 -15.77 -1.76 -23.37
CA MET A 371 -16.36 -1.73 -22.03
C MET A 371 -17.66 -2.55 -21.92
N MET A 372 -18.51 -2.50 -22.95
CA MET A 372 -19.76 -3.26 -23.01
C MET A 372 -19.49 -4.78 -22.95
N PHE A 373 -18.48 -5.25 -23.67
CA PHE A 373 -18.07 -6.66 -23.75
C PHE A 373 -16.89 -7.01 -22.84
N PHE A 374 -16.65 -6.22 -21.80
CA PHE A 374 -15.56 -6.45 -20.84
C PHE A 374 -15.59 -7.86 -20.27
N ASP A 375 -14.47 -8.59 -20.40
CA ASP A 375 -14.27 -9.98 -19.92
C ASP A 375 -15.35 -10.98 -20.39
N THR A 376 -15.97 -10.75 -21.55
CA THR A 376 -16.96 -11.68 -22.13
C THR A 376 -16.35 -12.72 -23.07
N ALA A 377 -15.10 -12.52 -23.52
CA ALA A 377 -14.40 -13.37 -24.49
C ALA A 377 -15.18 -13.65 -25.80
N ASN A 378 -16.03 -12.71 -26.24
CA ASN A 378 -16.83 -12.88 -27.45
C ASN A 378 -15.99 -12.72 -28.73
N ALA A 379 -15.66 -13.85 -29.37
CA ALA A 379 -14.84 -13.90 -30.58
C ALA A 379 -15.43 -13.16 -31.79
N ALA A 380 -16.76 -13.02 -31.90
CA ALA A 380 -17.38 -12.37 -33.06
C ALA A 380 -17.06 -10.88 -33.11
N ILE A 381 -17.10 -10.21 -31.96
CA ILE A 381 -16.85 -8.77 -31.83
C ILE A 381 -15.36 -8.48 -31.84
N VAL A 382 -14.55 -9.39 -31.30
CA VAL A 382 -13.08 -9.31 -31.38
C VAL A 382 -12.61 -9.22 -32.83
N LYS A 383 -13.22 -9.98 -33.75
CA LYS A 383 -12.91 -9.90 -35.20
C LYS A 383 -13.18 -8.53 -35.81
N TRP A 384 -14.16 -7.77 -35.30
CA TRP A 384 -14.42 -6.40 -35.78
C TRP A 384 -13.35 -5.41 -35.33
N LEU A 385 -12.72 -5.66 -34.19
CA LEU A 385 -11.70 -4.81 -33.57
C LEU A 385 -10.27 -5.20 -33.96
N GLU A 386 -10.11 -6.19 -34.84
CA GLU A 386 -8.79 -6.60 -35.32
C GLU A 386 -8.10 -5.51 -36.12
N VAL A 387 -6.77 -5.49 -36.00
CA VAL A 387 -5.93 -4.59 -36.79
C VAL A 387 -6.04 -5.03 -38.25
N PRO A 388 -6.33 -4.13 -39.19
CA PRO A 388 -6.44 -4.50 -40.59
C PRO A 388 -5.13 -5.11 -41.11
N GLU A 389 -5.24 -6.26 -41.77
CA GLU A 389 -4.08 -6.97 -42.32
C GLU A 389 -3.60 -6.40 -43.65
N THR A 390 -4.45 -5.71 -44.41
CA THR A 390 -4.10 -5.15 -45.73
C THR A 390 -3.78 -3.66 -45.68
N GLN A 391 -2.79 -3.20 -46.44
CA GLN A 391 -2.41 -1.78 -46.52
C GLN A 391 -3.60 -0.84 -46.81
N ASN A 392 -4.44 -1.14 -47.79
CA ASN A 392 -5.57 -0.27 -48.16
C ASN A 392 -6.55 -0.03 -47.00
N LEU A 393 -6.81 -1.05 -46.18
CA LEU A 393 -7.68 -0.91 -45.01
C LEU A 393 -6.99 -0.18 -43.85
N LEU A 394 -5.66 -0.28 -43.78
CA LEU A 394 -4.85 0.41 -42.78
C LEU A 394 -4.76 1.91 -43.09
N GLU A 395 -4.69 2.31 -44.37
CA GLU A 395 -4.76 3.71 -44.81
C GLU A 395 -6.13 4.36 -44.52
N MET A 396 -7.21 3.59 -44.42
CA MET A 396 -8.55 4.08 -44.06
C MET A 396 -8.69 4.40 -42.57
N VAL A 397 -7.74 3.99 -41.72
CA VAL A 397 -7.83 4.11 -40.28
C VAL A 397 -6.66 4.93 -39.74
N ARG A 398 -6.97 6.01 -39.03
CA ARG A 398 -5.94 6.81 -38.36
C ARG A 398 -5.14 5.92 -37.37
N PRO A 399 -3.79 5.96 -37.38
CA PRO A 399 -2.96 5.11 -36.51
C PRO A 399 -3.27 5.26 -35.02
N ASP A 400 -3.68 6.45 -34.59
CA ASP A 400 -4.10 6.73 -33.22
C ASP A 400 -5.32 5.89 -32.77
N PHE A 401 -6.24 5.59 -33.69
CA PHE A 401 -7.41 4.76 -33.40
C PHE A 401 -7.05 3.28 -33.32
N LEU A 402 -5.97 2.83 -33.98
CA LEU A 402 -5.48 1.46 -33.83
C LEU A 402 -5.05 1.17 -32.39
N LEU A 403 -4.47 2.15 -31.69
CA LEU A 403 -4.18 2.04 -30.26
C LEU A 403 -5.45 1.70 -29.46
N LEU A 404 -6.54 2.43 -29.70
CA LEU A 404 -7.81 2.22 -29.02
C LEU A 404 -8.48 0.88 -29.43
N ARG A 405 -8.33 0.44 -30.69
CA ARG A 405 -8.85 -0.86 -31.15
C ARG A 405 -8.13 -2.03 -30.47
N VAL A 406 -6.80 -1.98 -30.40
CA VAL A 406 -6.00 -2.99 -29.68
C VAL A 406 -6.36 -3.00 -28.20
N LEU A 407 -6.52 -1.82 -27.59
CA LEU A 407 -6.99 -1.70 -26.21
C LEU A 407 -8.37 -2.36 -26.03
N ALA A 408 -9.35 -2.01 -26.85
CA ALA A 408 -10.71 -2.54 -26.77
C ALA A 408 -10.76 -4.06 -26.99
N LYS A 409 -10.01 -4.59 -27.98
CA LYS A 409 -9.85 -6.03 -28.21
C LYS A 409 -9.36 -6.75 -26.94
N ASN A 410 -8.38 -6.18 -26.25
CA ASN A 410 -7.81 -6.75 -25.04
C ASN A 410 -8.69 -6.60 -23.79
N LEU A 411 -9.56 -5.58 -23.73
CA LEU A 411 -10.59 -5.48 -22.68
C LEU A 411 -11.66 -6.58 -22.81
N ILE A 412 -11.99 -6.99 -24.05
CA ILE A 412 -12.92 -8.10 -24.29
C ILE A 412 -12.25 -9.45 -23.94
N MET A 413 -10.98 -9.61 -24.34
CA MET A 413 -10.15 -10.80 -24.07
C MET A 413 -9.31 -10.65 -22.79
N TRP A 414 -9.93 -10.18 -21.71
CA TRP A 414 -9.24 -9.80 -20.47
C TRP A 414 -8.48 -10.95 -19.79
N SER A 415 -9.06 -12.14 -19.78
CA SER A 415 -8.45 -13.35 -19.21
C SER A 415 -7.26 -13.90 -20.01
N ALA A 416 -7.14 -13.56 -21.30
CA ALA A 416 -6.07 -14.03 -22.18
C ALA A 416 -4.79 -13.16 -22.12
N ILE A 417 -4.81 -12.04 -21.38
CA ILE A 417 -3.66 -11.14 -21.27
C ILE A 417 -2.53 -11.83 -20.48
N SER A 418 -1.37 -11.98 -21.12
CA SER A 418 -0.17 -12.56 -20.48
C SER A 418 1.00 -11.57 -20.48
N PRO A 419 1.84 -11.54 -19.42
CA PRO A 419 2.94 -10.59 -19.29
C PRO A 419 4.19 -11.10 -20.03
N THR A 420 4.07 -11.37 -21.34
CA THR A 420 5.16 -11.85 -22.19
C THR A 420 5.39 -10.91 -23.37
N ALA A 421 6.64 -10.83 -23.86
CA ALA A 421 6.94 -10.04 -25.06
C ALA A 421 6.29 -10.65 -26.31
N GLU A 422 6.24 -11.99 -26.39
CA GLU A 422 5.57 -12.74 -27.45
C GLU A 422 4.10 -12.37 -27.59
N TRP A 423 3.41 -12.14 -26.46
CA TRP A 423 2.02 -11.69 -26.47
C TRP A 423 1.86 -10.29 -27.08
N ILE A 424 2.76 -9.35 -26.77
CA ILE A 424 2.72 -8.00 -27.38
C ILE A 424 2.98 -8.10 -28.88
N ASP A 425 3.98 -8.88 -29.28
CA ASP A 425 4.35 -9.03 -30.68
C ASP A 425 3.24 -9.75 -31.49
N SER A 426 2.41 -10.59 -30.85
CA SER A 426 1.27 -11.26 -31.49
C SER A 426 0.15 -10.32 -31.98
N HIS A 427 0.09 -9.09 -31.47
CA HIS A 427 -0.89 -8.09 -31.91
C HIS A 427 -0.51 -7.40 -33.22
N ILE A 428 0.71 -7.61 -33.71
CA ILE A 428 1.26 -6.91 -34.87
C ILE A 428 1.04 -7.79 -36.12
N PRO A 429 0.30 -7.32 -37.13
CA PRO A 429 0.19 -8.00 -38.42
C PRO A 429 1.55 -8.14 -39.11
N THR A 430 1.73 -9.22 -39.87
CA THR A 430 2.98 -9.52 -40.61
C THR A 430 3.41 -8.38 -41.53
N ILE A 431 2.46 -7.74 -42.24
CA ILE A 431 2.74 -6.59 -43.12
C ILE A 431 3.42 -5.45 -42.36
N ILE A 432 3.00 -5.17 -41.13
CA ILE A 432 3.58 -4.09 -40.33
C ILE A 432 4.96 -4.50 -39.81
N TYR A 433 5.10 -5.76 -39.37
CA TYR A 433 6.36 -6.28 -38.85
C TYR A 433 7.47 -6.26 -39.92
N ASP A 434 7.11 -6.62 -41.16
CA ASP A 434 8.03 -6.74 -42.29
C ASP A 434 8.37 -5.40 -42.96
N HIS A 435 7.67 -4.30 -42.67
CA HIS A 435 7.94 -3.00 -43.32
C HIS A 435 8.28 -1.87 -42.33
N ALA A 436 8.04 -2.01 -41.03
CA ALA A 436 8.33 -0.97 -40.05
C ALA A 436 9.85 -0.70 -39.91
N PHE A 437 10.26 0.57 -39.99
CA PHE A 437 11.65 1.04 -39.87
C PHE A 437 12.66 0.47 -40.89
N GLN A 438 12.21 -0.12 -42.00
CA GLN A 438 13.07 -0.82 -42.98
C GLN A 438 13.50 0.02 -44.19
N ARG A 439 13.26 1.34 -44.20
CA ARG A 439 13.67 2.17 -45.35
C ARG A 439 15.19 2.18 -45.45
N ASN A 440 15.69 1.42 -46.43
CA ASN A 440 17.11 1.27 -46.69
C ASN A 440 17.77 2.64 -46.86
N THR A 441 18.80 2.91 -46.06
CA THR A 441 19.69 4.07 -46.17
C THR A 441 20.57 4.05 -47.42
N THR A 442 20.47 3.01 -48.26
CA THR A 442 21.29 2.77 -49.46
C THR A 442 20.56 3.16 -50.75
N VAL A 443 19.91 4.32 -50.79
CA VAL A 443 19.55 4.94 -52.06
C VAL A 443 20.40 6.19 -52.20
N GLU A 444 21.48 6.06 -52.96
CA GLU A 444 22.32 7.17 -53.40
C GLU A 444 21.43 8.23 -54.06
N LYS A 445 21.69 9.50 -53.73
CA LYS A 445 20.96 10.72 -54.12
C LYS A 445 20.97 11.03 -55.64
N GLY A 446 20.96 10.02 -56.51
CA GLY A 446 21.12 10.17 -57.97
C GLY A 446 19.95 9.69 -58.83
N LEU A 447 18.98 8.95 -58.29
CA LEU A 447 17.91 8.30 -59.07
C LEU A 447 16.50 8.58 -58.52
N GLU A 448 16.26 9.80 -58.05
CA GLU A 448 14.98 10.18 -57.42
C GLU A 448 13.78 10.19 -58.38
N ASN A 449 14.00 10.23 -59.70
CA ASN A 449 12.92 10.46 -60.67
C ASN A 449 12.40 9.21 -61.40
N GLU A 450 13.10 8.06 -61.37
CA GLU A 450 12.70 6.86 -62.14
C GLU A 450 12.07 5.74 -61.28
N MET A 451 12.15 5.83 -59.95
CA MET A 451 11.71 4.77 -59.02
C MET A 451 10.40 5.09 -58.29
N MET A 452 9.74 6.22 -58.62
CA MET A 452 8.52 6.70 -57.98
C MET A 452 7.29 5.80 -58.19
N PHE A 453 7.41 4.75 -59.01
CA PHE A 453 6.31 3.84 -59.41
C PHE A 453 6.42 2.41 -58.88
N ILE A 454 7.47 2.03 -58.11
CA ILE A 454 7.73 0.61 -57.76
C ILE A 454 7.53 0.30 -56.26
N ASP A 455 7.74 1.24 -55.34
CA ASP A 455 7.45 1.02 -53.91
C ASP A 455 6.05 1.53 -53.55
N ASN A 456 5.02 0.72 -53.81
CA ASN A 456 3.62 0.97 -53.42
C ASN A 456 3.36 0.92 -51.90
N VAL A 457 4.39 0.78 -51.06
CA VAL A 457 4.25 0.59 -49.61
C VAL A 457 4.49 1.90 -48.87
N ASP A 458 3.46 2.41 -48.21
CA ASP A 458 3.59 3.58 -47.34
C ASP A 458 4.27 3.22 -46.01
N TYR A 459 5.60 3.34 -45.98
CA TYR A 459 6.41 3.09 -44.79
C TYR A 459 6.09 4.02 -43.60
N GLU A 460 5.53 5.22 -43.83
CA GLU A 460 5.13 6.13 -42.74
C GLU A 460 3.95 5.55 -41.98
N THR A 461 2.88 5.20 -42.69
CA THR A 461 1.67 4.63 -42.06
C THR A 461 1.97 3.28 -41.38
N MET A 462 2.83 2.45 -41.96
CA MET A 462 3.28 1.20 -41.30
C MET A 462 4.03 1.49 -39.99
N THR A 463 4.95 2.46 -39.98
CA THR A 463 5.75 2.78 -38.79
C THR A 463 4.92 3.46 -37.69
N GLN A 464 3.99 4.34 -38.07
CA GLN A 464 3.04 4.97 -37.14
C GLN A 464 2.09 3.94 -36.52
N SER A 465 1.62 2.99 -37.32
CA SER A 465 0.75 1.89 -36.85
C SER A 465 1.49 0.96 -35.89
N TYR A 466 2.75 0.59 -36.20
CA TYR A 466 3.60 -0.20 -35.31
C TYR A 466 3.74 0.44 -33.91
N CYS A 467 4.06 1.74 -33.85
CA CYS A 467 4.21 2.45 -32.59
C CYS A 467 2.92 2.47 -31.76
N ASN A 468 1.78 2.76 -32.39
CA ASN A 468 0.48 2.87 -31.72
C ASN A 468 -0.07 1.51 -31.27
N ILE A 469 0.14 0.43 -32.03
CA ILE A 469 -0.26 -0.94 -31.65
C ILE A 469 0.49 -1.38 -30.39
N ILE A 470 1.81 -1.17 -30.35
CA ILE A 470 2.63 -1.50 -29.16
C ILE A 470 2.19 -0.68 -27.96
N ALA A 471 1.96 0.63 -28.14
CA ALA A 471 1.47 1.48 -27.06
C ALA A 471 0.11 1.00 -26.52
N GLY A 472 -0.81 0.57 -27.40
CA GLY A 472 -2.13 0.05 -27.03
C GLY A 472 -2.05 -1.29 -26.30
N ALA A 473 -1.21 -2.21 -26.76
CA ALA A 473 -1.00 -3.50 -26.11
C ALA A 473 -0.35 -3.35 -24.72
N CYS A 474 0.68 -2.50 -24.61
CA CYS A 474 1.30 -2.15 -23.33
C CYS A 474 0.33 -1.48 -22.36
N PHE A 475 -0.54 -0.60 -22.86
CA PHE A 475 -1.56 0.05 -22.03
C PHE A 475 -2.60 -0.94 -21.52
N ALA A 476 -3.07 -1.87 -22.36
CA ALA A 476 -3.96 -2.96 -21.92
C ALA A 476 -3.31 -3.86 -20.86
N LEU A 477 -2.04 -4.23 -21.07
CA LEU A 477 -1.26 -4.99 -20.09
C LEU A 477 -1.13 -4.24 -18.75
N ALA A 478 -0.92 -2.92 -18.80
CA ALA A 478 -0.83 -2.11 -17.60
C ALA A 478 -2.16 -2.02 -16.83
N LEU A 479 -3.30 -1.91 -17.52
CA LEU A 479 -4.62 -1.92 -16.89
C LEU A 479 -4.89 -3.26 -16.17
N ARG A 480 -4.48 -4.40 -16.77
CA ARG A 480 -4.65 -5.73 -16.16
C ARG A 480 -3.86 -5.90 -14.88
N TYR A 481 -2.64 -5.38 -14.85
CA TYR A 481 -1.70 -5.48 -13.72
C TYR A 481 -1.62 -4.19 -12.89
N ALA A 482 -2.64 -3.34 -12.95
CA ALA A 482 -2.68 -2.05 -12.25
C ALA A 482 -2.46 -2.23 -10.74
N GLY A 483 -1.44 -1.57 -10.19
CA GLY A 483 -1.09 -1.61 -8.77
C GLY A 483 -0.79 -3.01 -8.23
N THR A 484 -0.42 -3.98 -9.07
CA THR A 484 -0.04 -5.34 -8.62
C THR A 484 1.45 -5.45 -8.29
N ALA A 485 2.27 -4.51 -8.79
CA ALA A 485 3.73 -4.56 -8.70
C ALA A 485 4.31 -5.89 -9.19
N ASN A 486 3.78 -6.42 -10.30
CA ASN A 486 4.31 -7.62 -10.94
C ASN A 486 5.58 -7.27 -11.74
N ASP A 487 6.70 -7.90 -11.37
CA ASP A 487 8.00 -7.66 -11.98
C ASP A 487 8.04 -8.07 -13.47
N GLN A 488 7.39 -9.18 -13.85
CA GLN A 488 7.40 -9.64 -15.24
C GLN A 488 6.71 -8.64 -16.18
N ALA A 489 5.50 -8.19 -15.80
CA ALA A 489 4.76 -7.20 -16.57
C ALA A 489 5.53 -5.88 -16.67
N PHE A 490 6.17 -5.46 -15.57
CA PHE A 490 7.01 -4.26 -15.55
C PHE A 490 8.20 -4.37 -16.49
N GLN A 491 8.98 -5.47 -16.46
CA GLN A 491 10.16 -5.63 -17.30
C GLN A 491 9.81 -5.60 -18.81
N VAL A 492 8.67 -6.18 -19.20
CA VAL A 492 8.20 -6.16 -20.59
C VAL A 492 7.86 -4.73 -21.03
N VAL A 493 7.01 -4.01 -20.29
CA VAL A 493 6.63 -2.63 -20.66
C VAL A 493 7.84 -1.69 -20.59
N TYR A 494 8.71 -1.89 -19.60
CA TYR A 494 9.96 -1.13 -19.45
C TYR A 494 10.89 -1.31 -20.67
N LYS A 495 11.04 -2.54 -21.18
CA LYS A 495 11.82 -2.83 -22.40
C LYS A 495 11.32 -2.02 -23.60
N TYR A 496 10.02 -2.02 -23.88
CA TYR A 496 9.45 -1.24 -25.00
C TYR A 496 9.53 0.28 -24.74
N THR A 497 9.39 0.72 -23.49
CA THR A 497 9.58 2.13 -23.10
C THR A 497 11.00 2.58 -23.39
N CYS A 498 12.00 1.82 -22.96
CA CYS A 498 13.41 2.09 -23.26
C CYS A 498 13.66 2.10 -24.77
N LYS A 499 13.10 1.14 -25.53
CA LYS A 499 13.21 1.12 -27.01
C LYS A 499 12.70 2.44 -27.61
N MET A 500 11.49 2.89 -27.27
CA MET A 500 10.91 4.12 -27.80
C MET A 500 11.66 5.40 -27.36
N VAL A 501 12.13 5.45 -26.11
CA VAL A 501 12.95 6.57 -25.61
C VAL A 501 14.31 6.61 -26.31
N THR A 502 14.93 5.45 -26.57
CA THR A 502 16.20 5.39 -27.33
C THR A 502 16.01 5.79 -28.79
N LEU A 503 14.89 5.42 -29.41
CA LEU A 503 14.54 5.86 -30.77
C LEU A 503 14.38 7.38 -30.84
N SER A 504 13.75 8.00 -29.84
CA SER A 504 13.60 9.46 -29.76
C SER A 504 14.94 10.21 -29.65
N GLN A 505 15.95 9.64 -28.99
CA GLN A 505 17.24 10.31 -28.75
C GLN A 505 18.34 9.98 -29.76
N LYS A 506 18.45 8.69 -30.12
CA LYS A 506 19.56 8.12 -30.88
C LYS A 506 19.12 7.51 -32.21
N GLY A 507 17.83 7.59 -32.53
CA GLY A 507 17.32 7.13 -33.81
C GLY A 507 17.95 7.89 -34.97
N THR A 508 18.16 7.22 -36.10
CA THR A 508 18.54 7.92 -37.34
C THR A 508 17.43 8.88 -37.73
N ASN A 509 17.77 10.05 -38.29
CA ASN A 509 16.78 11.06 -38.69
C ASN A 509 15.70 10.48 -39.61
N THR A 510 16.05 9.56 -40.49
CA THR A 510 15.11 8.84 -41.37
C THR A 510 14.06 8.06 -40.58
N GLN A 511 14.45 7.25 -39.60
CA GLN A 511 13.52 6.49 -38.76
C GLN A 511 12.59 7.39 -37.93
N ILE A 512 13.11 8.52 -37.44
CA ILE A 512 12.34 9.48 -36.64
C ILE A 512 11.31 10.22 -37.51
N GLU A 513 11.71 10.60 -38.73
CA GLU A 513 10.82 11.26 -39.69
C GLU A 513 9.74 10.30 -40.20
N GLN A 514 10.07 9.04 -40.46
CA GLN A 514 9.09 8.01 -40.86
C GLN A 514 8.03 7.75 -39.81
N ALA A 515 8.39 7.73 -38.53
CA ALA A 515 7.42 7.50 -37.46
C ALA A 515 6.65 8.78 -37.08
N GLY A 516 7.22 9.95 -37.36
CA GLY A 516 6.73 11.23 -36.85
C GLY A 516 7.14 11.48 -35.38
N ARG A 517 7.74 12.65 -35.12
CA ARG A 517 8.20 13.05 -33.77
C ARG A 517 7.04 13.12 -32.76
N SER A 518 5.87 13.60 -33.18
CA SER A 518 4.67 13.72 -32.34
C SER A 518 4.07 12.35 -31.98
N THR A 519 4.07 11.40 -32.91
CA THR A 519 3.59 10.02 -32.69
C THR A 519 4.50 9.27 -31.72
N ILE A 520 5.82 9.36 -31.90
CA ILE A 520 6.78 8.79 -30.95
C ILE A 520 6.57 9.37 -29.56
N GLU A 521 6.48 10.70 -29.43
CA GLU A 521 6.27 11.37 -28.15
C GLU A 521 4.94 10.93 -27.49
N SER A 522 3.86 10.83 -28.26
CA SER A 522 2.57 10.34 -27.77
C SER A 522 2.66 8.90 -27.27
N CYS A 523 3.34 8.01 -28.00
CA CYS A 523 3.55 6.63 -27.58
C CYS A 523 4.42 6.53 -26.32
N VAL A 524 5.49 7.34 -26.23
CA VAL A 524 6.35 7.43 -25.04
C VAL A 524 5.53 7.85 -23.83
N ASN A 525 4.68 8.87 -23.95
CA ASN A 525 3.78 9.33 -22.88
C ASN A 525 2.87 8.20 -22.37
N VAL A 526 2.23 7.45 -23.28
CA VAL A 526 1.37 6.31 -22.93
C VAL A 526 2.16 5.19 -22.25
N LEU A 527 3.34 4.84 -22.76
CA LEU A 527 4.17 3.77 -22.22
C LEU A 527 4.70 4.06 -20.81
N ILE A 528 5.05 5.32 -20.53
CA ILE A 528 5.54 5.72 -19.20
C ILE A 528 4.41 5.72 -18.18
N VAL A 529 3.23 6.22 -18.55
CA VAL A 529 2.05 6.12 -17.70
C VAL A 529 1.69 4.65 -17.48
N SER A 530 1.80 3.80 -18.50
CA SER A 530 1.59 2.34 -18.38
C SER A 530 2.55 1.68 -17.39
N CYS A 531 3.85 2.01 -17.46
CA CYS A 531 4.84 1.58 -16.46
C CYS A 531 4.44 2.00 -15.04
N SER A 532 4.03 3.26 -14.87
CA SER A 532 3.63 3.80 -13.57
C SER A 532 2.31 3.23 -13.05
N ILE A 533 1.38 2.81 -13.91
CA ILE A 533 0.12 2.15 -13.49
C ILE A 533 0.43 0.78 -12.86
N ILE A 534 1.34 -0.01 -13.46
CA ILE A 534 1.74 -1.33 -12.93
C ILE A 534 2.42 -1.17 -11.56
N MET A 535 3.34 -0.21 -11.46
CA MET A 535 4.17 0.06 -10.29
C MET A 535 3.61 1.19 -9.41
N ALA A 536 2.29 1.44 -9.47
CA ALA A 536 1.67 2.51 -8.70
C ALA A 536 1.93 2.34 -7.20
N GLY A 537 2.35 3.41 -6.53
CA GLY A 537 2.62 3.45 -5.08
C GLY A 537 3.95 2.83 -4.64
N THR A 538 4.71 2.12 -5.48
CA THR A 538 5.95 1.43 -5.04
C THR A 538 7.19 2.34 -4.96
N GLY A 539 7.19 3.48 -5.66
CA GLY A 539 8.35 4.37 -5.75
C GLY A 539 9.55 3.78 -6.51
N ASN A 540 9.31 3.06 -7.61
CA ASN A 540 10.36 2.48 -8.45
C ASN A 540 11.31 3.56 -9.03
N VAL A 541 12.61 3.37 -8.85
CA VAL A 541 13.66 4.33 -9.25
C VAL A 541 13.87 4.40 -10.75
N GLU A 542 13.74 3.27 -11.45
CA GLU A 542 14.04 3.17 -12.87
C GLU A 542 13.08 4.04 -13.67
N ILE A 543 11.79 3.99 -13.33
CA ILE A 543 10.76 4.85 -13.90
C ILE A 543 11.01 6.31 -13.49
N MET A 544 11.32 6.58 -12.23
CA MET A 544 11.62 7.94 -11.75
C MET A 544 12.81 8.58 -12.52
N ARG A 545 13.85 7.81 -12.85
CA ARG A 545 14.99 8.27 -13.66
C ARG A 545 14.55 8.66 -15.07
N ILE A 546 13.71 7.85 -15.71
CA ILE A 546 13.14 8.16 -17.03
C ILE A 546 12.26 9.41 -16.96
N CYS A 547 11.36 9.52 -15.99
CA CYS A 547 10.52 10.71 -15.79
C CYS A 547 11.37 11.97 -15.58
N ARG A 548 12.44 11.88 -14.77
CA ARG A 548 13.37 12.99 -14.55
C ARG A 548 14.07 13.40 -15.84
N PHE A 549 14.53 12.42 -16.63
CA PHE A 549 15.16 12.68 -17.92
C PHE A 549 14.19 13.39 -18.88
N LEU A 550 12.97 12.89 -19.04
CA LEU A 550 12.01 13.46 -19.99
C LEU A 550 11.51 14.84 -19.57
N ARG A 551 11.39 15.09 -18.26
CA ARG A 551 11.06 16.41 -17.69
C ARG A 551 12.12 17.47 -17.99
N CYS A 552 13.37 17.08 -18.25
CA CYS A 552 14.46 18.00 -18.58
C CYS A 552 14.44 18.48 -20.04
N ARG A 553 13.67 17.83 -20.93
CA ARG A 553 13.55 18.21 -22.36
C ARG A 553 12.65 19.44 -22.53
N ILE A 554 13.22 20.62 -22.28
CA ILE A 554 12.53 21.91 -22.44
C ILE A 554 12.92 22.49 -23.81
N ASN A 555 12.09 23.36 -24.40
CA ASN A 555 12.32 24.03 -25.70
C ASN A 555 12.36 23.12 -26.93
N GLN A 556 11.78 21.92 -26.87
CA GLN A 556 11.61 21.06 -28.04
C GLN A 556 10.21 21.25 -28.65
N THR A 557 10.12 21.47 -29.96
CA THR A 557 8.85 21.75 -30.66
C THR A 557 7.80 20.66 -30.54
N HIS A 558 8.23 19.40 -30.34
CA HIS A 558 7.35 18.25 -30.19
C HIS A 558 6.97 17.96 -28.73
N VAL A 559 7.61 18.59 -27.75
CA VAL A 559 7.29 18.43 -26.32
C VAL A 559 6.32 19.53 -25.92
N LEU A 560 5.05 19.14 -25.78
CA LEU A 560 3.93 20.05 -25.53
C LEU A 560 3.49 19.99 -24.07
N TYR A 561 2.53 20.85 -23.69
CA TYR A 561 1.92 20.85 -22.35
C TYR A 561 1.46 19.45 -21.93
N GLY A 562 0.79 18.72 -22.84
CA GLY A 562 0.31 17.37 -22.62
C GLY A 562 1.39 16.32 -22.33
N SER A 563 2.60 16.47 -22.88
CA SER A 563 3.73 15.58 -22.53
C SER A 563 4.13 15.75 -21.08
N PHE A 564 4.26 17.00 -20.61
CA PHE A 564 4.55 17.26 -19.20
C PHE A 564 3.42 16.77 -18.29
N MET A 565 2.17 16.88 -18.73
CA MET A 565 1.00 16.33 -18.04
C MET A 565 1.16 14.82 -17.82
N ALA A 566 1.48 14.06 -18.87
CA ALA A 566 1.68 12.62 -18.80
C ALA A 566 2.86 12.23 -17.88
N ILE A 567 4.00 12.92 -18.02
CA ILE A 567 5.21 12.66 -17.21
C ILE A 567 4.95 12.95 -15.72
N HIS A 568 4.27 14.05 -15.40
CA HIS A 568 3.95 14.40 -14.02
C HIS A 568 2.89 13.47 -13.42
N MET A 569 1.90 13.03 -14.20
CA MET A 569 0.98 11.99 -13.76
C MET A 569 1.68 10.66 -13.52
N ALA A 570 2.58 10.25 -14.40
CA ALA A 570 3.38 9.04 -14.20
C ALA A 570 4.24 9.12 -12.94
N LEU A 571 4.89 10.27 -12.68
CA LEU A 571 5.64 10.49 -11.44
C LEU A 571 4.72 10.48 -10.21
N GLY A 572 3.53 11.08 -10.31
CA GLY A 572 2.53 11.09 -9.26
C GLY A 572 2.00 9.71 -8.88
N LEU A 573 1.71 8.88 -9.88
CA LEU A 573 1.27 7.48 -9.71
C LEU A 573 2.30 6.61 -8.98
N LEU A 574 3.61 6.80 -9.24
CA LEU A 574 4.66 6.06 -8.54
C LEU A 574 4.64 6.28 -7.03
N PHE A 575 4.28 7.50 -6.61
CA PHE A 575 4.26 7.92 -5.21
C PHE A 575 2.84 8.20 -4.72
N LEU A 576 1.84 7.48 -5.26
CA LEU A 576 0.42 7.70 -5.00
C LEU A 576 0.13 7.71 -3.49
N GLY A 577 -0.45 8.81 -2.99
CA GLY A 577 -0.73 9.03 -1.57
C GLY A 577 0.47 8.86 -0.64
N GLY A 578 1.68 9.22 -1.09
CA GLY A 578 2.92 9.04 -0.35
C GLY A 578 3.35 7.58 -0.24
N CYS A 579 3.09 6.77 -1.28
CA CYS A 579 3.31 5.31 -1.31
C CYS A 579 2.36 4.49 -0.44
N ARG A 580 1.27 5.09 0.05
CA ARG A 580 0.26 4.41 0.85
C ARG A 580 -0.89 3.82 0.02
N MET A 581 -1.15 4.47 -1.11
CA MET A 581 -2.27 4.16 -1.98
C MET A 581 -1.77 3.44 -3.24
N THR A 582 -2.63 2.61 -3.81
CA THR A 582 -2.40 1.88 -5.06
C THR A 582 -3.68 1.86 -5.89
N LEU A 583 -3.60 1.45 -7.16
CA LEU A 583 -4.74 1.40 -8.07
C LEU A 583 -5.44 0.05 -8.01
N ASN A 584 -6.76 0.01 -8.11
CA ASN A 584 -7.52 -1.24 -8.22
C ASN A 584 -7.72 -1.67 -9.69
N SER A 585 -7.89 -2.98 -9.92
CA SER A 585 -8.13 -3.61 -11.23
C SER A 585 -9.57 -4.11 -11.44
N SER A 586 -10.53 -3.68 -10.61
CA SER A 586 -11.96 -3.97 -10.81
C SER A 586 -12.45 -3.40 -12.16
N PRO A 587 -13.50 -3.96 -12.79
CA PRO A 587 -13.99 -3.47 -14.08
C PRO A 587 -14.36 -1.97 -14.02
N GLU A 588 -14.96 -1.53 -12.91
CA GLU A 588 -15.30 -0.12 -12.68
C GLU A 588 -14.05 0.76 -12.58
N SER A 589 -13.02 0.23 -11.93
CA SER A 589 -11.74 0.90 -11.75
C SER A 589 -11.00 1.01 -13.09
N VAL A 590 -10.99 -0.06 -13.89
CA VAL A 590 -10.41 -0.07 -15.24
C VAL A 590 -11.10 0.96 -16.13
N ALA A 591 -12.43 1.03 -16.10
CA ALA A 591 -13.18 2.05 -16.85
C ALA A 591 -12.80 3.47 -16.42
N ALA A 592 -12.69 3.74 -15.12
CA ALA A 592 -12.24 5.04 -14.62
C ALA A 592 -10.76 5.35 -14.95
N LEU A 593 -9.88 4.34 -14.98
CA LEU A 593 -8.49 4.48 -15.43
C LEU A 593 -8.42 4.83 -16.93
N ILE A 594 -9.27 4.24 -17.76
CA ILE A 594 -9.34 4.59 -19.19
C ILE A 594 -9.78 6.05 -19.36
N CYS A 595 -10.76 6.51 -18.58
CA CYS A 595 -11.16 7.91 -18.58
C CYS A 595 -10.01 8.83 -18.10
N ALA A 596 -9.27 8.46 -17.05
CA ALA A 596 -8.19 9.28 -16.52
C ALA A 596 -6.94 9.30 -17.42
N PHE A 597 -6.61 8.18 -18.06
CA PHE A 597 -5.38 7.98 -18.83
C PHE A 597 -5.63 7.82 -20.33
N PHE A 598 -6.72 8.41 -20.85
CA PHE A 598 -7.02 8.42 -22.28
C PHE A 598 -5.78 8.86 -23.11
N PRO A 599 -5.36 8.08 -24.12
CA PRO A 599 -4.04 8.17 -24.77
C PRO A 599 -3.86 9.35 -25.76
N LYS A 600 -4.59 10.46 -25.55
CA LYS A 600 -4.38 11.74 -26.23
C LYS A 600 -4.31 12.87 -25.23
N TYR A 601 -3.13 13.49 -25.14
CA TYR A 601 -2.88 14.60 -24.22
C TYR A 601 -3.08 15.96 -24.91
N PRO A 602 -3.45 17.01 -24.15
CA PRO A 602 -3.69 18.35 -24.71
C PRO A 602 -2.44 18.98 -25.33
N ILE A 603 -2.60 19.72 -26.43
CA ILE A 603 -1.50 20.45 -27.09
C ILE A 603 -1.10 21.67 -26.27
N HIS A 604 -2.09 22.44 -25.82
CA HIS A 604 -1.94 23.64 -24.99
C HIS A 604 -2.87 23.58 -23.76
N THR A 605 -2.74 24.52 -22.83
CA THR A 605 -3.44 24.45 -21.53
C THR A 605 -4.96 24.46 -21.63
N ASN A 606 -5.54 25.15 -22.62
CA ASN A 606 -7.01 25.17 -22.81
C ASN A 606 -7.53 24.16 -23.84
N ASP A 607 -6.69 23.26 -24.34
CA ASP A 607 -7.12 22.28 -25.34
C ASP A 607 -7.95 21.20 -24.64
N ASN A 608 -9.25 21.15 -24.97
CA ASN A 608 -10.18 20.12 -24.55
C ASN A 608 -10.81 19.40 -25.75
N ARG A 609 -10.27 19.58 -26.96
CA ARG A 609 -10.90 19.15 -28.20
C ARG A 609 -11.18 17.65 -28.23
N TYR A 610 -10.18 16.85 -27.87
CA TYR A 610 -10.27 15.39 -27.89
C TYR A 610 -10.69 14.79 -26.55
N HIS A 611 -10.39 15.47 -25.44
CA HIS A 611 -10.62 14.94 -24.10
C HIS A 611 -10.70 16.06 -23.07
N LEU A 612 -11.73 16.04 -22.23
CA LEU A 612 -11.90 17.01 -21.17
C LEU A 612 -10.86 16.80 -20.07
N GLN A 613 -10.07 17.84 -19.76
CA GLN A 613 -8.98 17.73 -18.79
C GLN A 613 -9.43 17.40 -17.36
N ALA A 614 -10.67 17.71 -16.99
CA ALA A 614 -11.23 17.35 -15.67
C ALA A 614 -11.23 15.83 -15.42
N PHE A 615 -11.39 15.01 -16.46
CA PHE A 615 -11.44 13.54 -16.35
C PHE A 615 -10.12 12.94 -15.91
N ARG A 616 -9.01 13.67 -16.08
CA ARG A 616 -7.68 13.26 -15.64
C ARG A 616 -7.59 13.04 -14.14
N HIS A 617 -8.53 13.54 -13.34
CA HIS A 617 -8.59 13.32 -11.89
C HIS A 617 -9.38 12.09 -11.46
N LEU A 618 -10.03 11.38 -12.40
CA LEU A 618 -10.85 10.19 -12.10
C LEU A 618 -10.03 9.00 -11.59
N TYR A 619 -8.69 9.04 -11.67
CA TYR A 619 -7.83 8.05 -11.01
C TYR A 619 -8.09 7.99 -9.49
N ALA A 620 -8.55 9.09 -8.88
CA ALA A 620 -8.85 9.13 -7.45
C ALA A 620 -9.91 8.08 -7.05
N LEU A 621 -10.88 7.80 -7.94
CA LEU A 621 -11.92 6.79 -7.71
C LEU A 621 -11.39 5.35 -7.69
N THR A 622 -10.23 5.14 -8.30
CA THR A 622 -9.57 3.83 -8.43
C THR A 622 -8.53 3.59 -7.33
N SER A 623 -8.17 4.66 -6.61
CA SER A 623 -7.16 4.64 -5.57
C SER A 623 -7.68 3.99 -4.28
N GLN A 624 -6.95 3.01 -3.78
CA GLN A 624 -7.26 2.29 -2.54
C GLN A 624 -6.03 2.20 -1.62
N PRO A 625 -6.21 2.29 -0.30
CA PRO A 625 -5.13 2.08 0.66
C PRO A 625 -4.82 0.58 0.74
N ARG A 626 -3.61 0.18 0.35
CA ARG A 626 -3.14 -1.22 0.47
C ARG A 626 -1.80 -1.36 1.19
N LEU A 627 -1.25 -0.27 1.71
CA LEU A 627 -0.02 -0.30 2.50
C LEU A 627 -0.30 -0.88 3.88
N LEU A 628 0.35 -1.99 4.19
CA LEU A 628 0.30 -2.61 5.51
C LEU A 628 1.54 -2.20 6.31
N ILE A 629 1.32 -1.63 7.49
CA ILE A 629 2.37 -1.04 8.34
C ILE A 629 2.34 -1.75 9.69
N PRO A 630 3.34 -2.59 10.01
CA PRO A 630 3.41 -3.22 11.31
C PRO A 630 3.78 -2.18 12.38
N THR A 631 2.96 -2.02 13.40
CA THR A 631 3.22 -1.12 14.54
C THR A 631 3.34 -1.90 15.82
N CYS A 632 4.39 -1.64 16.60
CA CYS A 632 4.53 -2.26 17.90
C CYS A 632 3.44 -1.76 18.84
N ILE A 633 2.75 -2.67 19.53
CA ILE A 633 1.79 -2.31 20.57
C ILE A 633 2.48 -1.60 21.74
N ASP A 634 3.67 -2.07 22.14
CA ASP A 634 4.33 -1.60 23.36
C ASP A 634 4.99 -0.22 23.18
N THR A 635 5.53 0.07 21.99
CA THR A 635 6.25 1.33 21.72
C THR A 635 5.48 2.30 20.85
N GLY A 636 4.43 1.86 20.16
CA GLY A 636 3.72 2.66 19.15
C GLY A 636 4.54 2.98 17.89
N VAL A 637 5.77 2.45 17.77
CA VAL A 637 6.66 2.71 16.64
C VAL A 637 6.41 1.70 15.53
N SER A 638 6.42 2.17 14.28
CA SER A 638 6.36 1.34 13.07
C SER A 638 7.64 0.51 12.90
N LEU A 639 7.50 -0.76 12.55
CA LEU A 639 8.58 -1.76 12.49
C LEU A 639 8.52 -2.56 11.19
N TYR A 640 9.57 -3.34 10.93
CA TYR A 640 9.52 -4.35 9.88
C TYR A 640 8.98 -5.68 10.42
N ALA A 641 8.19 -6.38 9.61
CA ALA A 641 7.70 -7.73 9.93
C ALA A 641 7.60 -8.58 8.66
N ARG A 642 7.80 -9.89 8.78
CA ARG A 642 7.61 -10.84 7.69
C ARG A 642 6.14 -11.19 7.50
N ILE A 643 5.66 -11.06 6.28
CA ILE A 643 4.28 -11.34 5.89
C ILE A 643 4.29 -12.31 4.72
N ARG A 644 3.41 -13.30 4.79
CA ARG A 644 3.14 -14.29 3.77
C ARG A 644 1.71 -14.09 3.30
N TYR A 645 1.48 -14.12 1.98
CA TYR A 645 0.13 -14.13 1.45
C TYR A 645 -0.02 -15.14 0.31
N THR A 646 -1.24 -15.64 0.17
CA THR A 646 -1.63 -16.65 -0.82
C THR A 646 -2.71 -16.09 -1.74
N PHE A 647 -2.63 -16.43 -3.03
CA PHE A 647 -3.65 -16.07 -4.00
C PHE A 647 -4.68 -17.21 -4.12
N LYS A 648 -5.93 -16.83 -4.41
CA LYS A 648 -6.97 -17.79 -4.79
C LYS A 648 -6.51 -18.60 -6.01
N ALA A 649 -6.83 -19.88 -6.03
CA ALA A 649 -6.68 -20.69 -7.24
C ALA A 649 -7.59 -20.12 -8.34
N ASP A 650 -7.03 -19.80 -9.50
CA ASP A 650 -7.83 -19.43 -10.67
C ASP A 650 -8.56 -20.71 -11.17
N ASP A 651 -9.86 -20.61 -11.47
CA ASP A 651 -10.71 -21.74 -11.92
C ASP A 651 -10.26 -22.39 -13.25
N ASN A 652 -9.26 -21.80 -13.92
CA ASN A 652 -8.62 -22.39 -15.09
C ASN A 652 -7.56 -23.39 -14.63
N GLY A 653 -7.92 -24.69 -14.63
CA GLY A 653 -7.15 -25.85 -14.12
C GLY A 653 -5.74 -26.12 -14.70
N GLN A 654 -4.96 -25.09 -14.99
CA GLN A 654 -3.57 -25.13 -15.43
C GLN A 654 -2.65 -24.35 -14.46
N SER A 655 -2.82 -24.53 -13.15
CA SER A 655 -1.70 -24.74 -12.21
C SER A 655 -2.21 -24.87 -10.76
N PRO A 656 -1.99 -26.01 -10.08
CA PRO A 656 -2.16 -26.09 -8.64
C PRO A 656 -0.85 -25.63 -8.00
N LYS A 657 -0.60 -24.32 -8.02
CA LYS A 657 0.39 -23.72 -7.12
C LYS A 657 -0.26 -22.48 -6.55
N THR A 658 -0.85 -22.62 -5.37
CA THR A 658 -1.02 -21.53 -4.41
C THR A 658 0.33 -20.82 -4.33
N SER A 659 0.50 -19.74 -5.09
CA SER A 659 1.79 -19.05 -5.17
C SER A 659 1.95 -18.30 -3.85
N VAL A 660 2.61 -18.94 -2.91
CA VAL A 660 2.95 -18.37 -1.61
C VAL A 660 4.03 -17.32 -1.86
N VAL A 661 3.74 -16.06 -1.55
CA VAL A 661 4.71 -14.98 -1.66
C VAL A 661 5.01 -14.46 -0.26
N GLU A 662 6.30 -14.39 0.07
CA GLU A 662 6.80 -13.82 1.32
C GLU A 662 7.42 -12.46 1.05
N LYS A 663 6.99 -11.44 1.81
CA LYS A 663 7.51 -10.07 1.73
C LYS A 663 7.78 -9.51 3.12
N MET A 664 8.70 -8.55 3.18
CA MET A 664 8.91 -7.73 4.36
C MET A 664 7.94 -6.55 4.33
N ALA A 665 7.11 -6.41 5.35
CA ALA A 665 6.33 -5.20 5.59
C ALA A 665 7.18 -4.16 6.34
N PRO A 666 6.99 -2.84 6.14
CA PRO A 666 5.89 -2.20 5.40
C PRO A 666 5.90 -2.47 3.89
N CYS A 667 4.78 -2.99 3.36
CA CYS A 667 4.66 -3.31 1.94
C CYS A 667 3.22 -3.12 1.45
N LEU A 668 3.09 -2.86 0.14
CA LEU A 668 1.81 -2.82 -0.55
C LEU A 668 1.30 -4.24 -0.78
N LEU A 669 0.09 -4.52 -0.30
CA LEU A 669 -0.62 -5.76 -0.60
C LEU A 669 -1.16 -5.72 -2.04
N PRO A 670 -1.23 -6.87 -2.74
CA PRO A 670 -1.93 -6.96 -4.02
C PRO A 670 -3.45 -6.77 -3.83
N ASP A 671 -4.21 -6.84 -4.93
CA ASP A 671 -5.67 -6.69 -4.89
C ASP A 671 -6.30 -7.69 -3.89
N LEU A 672 -7.08 -7.14 -2.97
CA LEU A 672 -7.66 -7.85 -1.84
C LEU A 672 -8.63 -8.95 -2.30
N ASN A 673 -9.33 -8.74 -3.42
CA ASN A 673 -10.27 -9.72 -3.96
C ASN A 673 -9.59 -11.01 -4.44
N ARG A 674 -8.32 -10.92 -4.85
CA ARG A 674 -7.51 -12.04 -5.37
C ARG A 674 -6.81 -12.84 -4.27
N LEU A 675 -6.78 -12.33 -3.03
CA LEU A 675 -6.12 -12.97 -1.91
C LEU A 675 -7.02 -13.98 -1.19
N GLU A 676 -6.41 -15.09 -0.75
CA GLU A 676 -7.05 -16.13 0.05
C GLU A 676 -6.67 -15.99 1.53
N THR A 677 -5.37 -16.00 1.85
CA THR A 677 -4.86 -15.77 3.21
C THR A 677 -3.75 -14.71 3.24
N VAL A 678 -3.72 -13.92 4.33
CA VAL A 678 -2.62 -13.01 4.68
C VAL A 678 -2.18 -13.32 6.10
N GLU A 679 -0.93 -13.74 6.26
CA GLU A 679 -0.39 -14.29 7.49
C GLU A 679 0.90 -13.54 7.87
N LEU A 680 0.98 -13.07 9.12
CA LEU A 680 2.22 -12.57 9.68
C LEU A 680 2.97 -13.76 10.27
N ILE A 681 4.02 -14.20 9.58
CA ILE A 681 4.85 -15.34 10.01
C ILE A 681 6.25 -14.81 10.26
N ASP A 682 6.50 -14.47 11.50
CA ASP A 682 7.77 -13.97 11.95
C ASP A 682 8.22 -14.70 13.20
N THR A 683 9.52 -15.01 13.29
CA THR A 683 10.10 -15.59 14.50
C THR A 683 10.13 -14.58 15.65
N ASN A 684 10.12 -13.28 15.33
CA ASN A 684 10.24 -12.19 16.30
C ASN A 684 8.91 -11.68 16.84
N TYR A 685 7.80 -11.96 16.15
CA TYR A 685 6.48 -11.41 16.47
C TYR A 685 5.44 -12.53 16.65
N TRP A 686 4.31 -12.20 17.26
CA TRP A 686 3.20 -13.14 17.36
C TRP A 686 2.48 -13.28 16.01
N PRO A 687 2.17 -14.52 15.58
CA PRO A 687 1.53 -14.74 14.29
C PRO A 687 0.10 -14.23 14.29
N ILE A 688 -0.33 -13.67 13.15
CA ILE A 688 -1.67 -13.17 12.90
C ILE A 688 -2.10 -13.69 11.53
N GLU A 689 -3.30 -14.27 11.43
CA GLU A 689 -3.80 -14.84 10.18
C GLU A 689 -5.14 -14.21 9.80
N PHE A 690 -5.24 -13.74 8.56
CA PHE A 690 -6.46 -13.23 7.95
C PHE A 690 -6.89 -14.15 6.81
N GLU A 691 -8.00 -14.85 7.00
CA GLU A 691 -8.61 -15.71 5.96
C GLU A 691 -9.80 -15.00 5.30
N ASN A 692 -9.93 -15.18 3.99
CA ASN A 692 -11.08 -14.71 3.21
C ASN A 692 -12.37 -15.41 3.67
N GLY A 693 -13.47 -14.64 3.82
CA GLY A 693 -14.76 -15.14 4.31
C GLY A 693 -14.95 -15.21 5.84
N LYS A 694 -13.88 -15.04 6.66
CA LYS A 694 -13.99 -14.96 8.14
C LYS A 694 -13.65 -13.59 8.70
N ASN A 695 -12.38 -13.19 8.61
CA ASN A 695 -11.84 -12.00 9.29
C ASN A 695 -11.40 -10.88 8.33
N PHE A 696 -11.57 -11.08 7.02
CA PHE A 696 -11.04 -10.18 5.98
C PHE A 696 -11.60 -8.74 6.06
N ILE A 697 -12.83 -8.57 6.54
CA ILE A 697 -13.44 -7.25 6.80
C ILE A 697 -12.60 -6.44 7.81
N LYS A 698 -11.97 -7.09 8.80
CA LYS A 698 -11.08 -6.42 9.76
C LYS A 698 -9.80 -5.92 9.10
N LEU A 699 -9.30 -6.62 8.09
CA LEU A 699 -8.13 -6.20 7.30
C LEU A 699 -8.48 -4.98 6.45
N GLU A 700 -9.63 -4.99 5.77
CA GLU A 700 -10.13 -3.83 5.01
C GLU A 700 -10.32 -2.61 5.91
N HIS A 701 -10.93 -2.81 7.08
CA HIS A 701 -11.07 -1.75 8.08
C HIS A 701 -9.70 -1.25 8.57
N CYS A 702 -8.74 -2.15 8.83
CA CYS A 702 -7.38 -1.78 9.22
C CYS A 702 -6.68 -0.90 8.17
N LEU A 703 -6.85 -1.23 6.89
CA LEU A 703 -6.27 -0.48 5.77
C LEU A 703 -6.96 0.87 5.57
N ALA A 704 -8.29 0.92 5.68
CA ALA A 704 -9.08 2.13 5.42
C ALA A 704 -9.16 3.10 6.61
N SER A 705 -9.46 2.63 7.82
CA SER A 705 -9.70 3.48 9.01
C SER A 705 -8.44 3.72 9.84
N ASN A 706 -7.62 2.69 10.05
CA ASN A 706 -6.45 2.74 10.94
C ASN A 706 -5.17 3.15 10.22
N ASN A 707 -5.33 3.82 9.09
CA ASN A 707 -4.21 4.28 8.29
C ASN A 707 -3.22 3.19 7.84
N GLY A 708 -3.64 1.93 7.77
CA GLY A 708 -2.79 0.79 7.41
C GLY A 708 -1.97 0.22 8.58
N HIS A 709 -2.16 0.70 9.81
CA HIS A 709 -1.42 0.24 10.97
C HIS A 709 -1.95 -1.10 11.51
N LEU A 710 -1.16 -2.15 11.35
CA LEU A 710 -1.36 -3.46 11.95
C LEU A 710 -0.58 -3.54 13.27
N TYR A 711 -1.31 -3.52 14.38
CA TYR A 711 -0.73 -3.60 15.71
C TYR A 711 -0.23 -5.02 16.01
N ILE A 712 1.08 -5.15 16.19
CA ILE A 712 1.77 -6.41 16.43
C ILE A 712 2.42 -6.41 17.80
N LYS A 713 2.33 -7.56 18.49
CA LYS A 713 3.06 -7.77 19.73
C LYS A 713 4.37 -8.48 19.42
N ARG A 714 5.45 -7.99 20.03
CA ARG A 714 6.78 -8.59 19.90
C ARG A 714 6.92 -9.76 20.86
N ARG A 715 7.64 -10.80 20.43
CA ARG A 715 8.07 -11.90 21.30
C ARG A 715 9.25 -11.44 22.15
N ILE A 716 9.41 -12.02 23.33
CA ILE A 716 10.44 -11.59 24.31
C ILE A 716 11.85 -11.74 23.73
N LYS A 717 12.08 -12.83 22.98
CA LYS A 717 13.32 -13.10 22.23
C LYS A 717 13.44 -12.33 20.92
N GLY A 718 12.32 -11.89 20.37
CA GLY A 718 12.28 -11.35 19.02
C GLY A 718 13.10 -10.07 18.97
N PHE A 719 13.98 -9.91 17.99
CA PHE A 719 14.66 -8.64 17.77
C PHE A 719 13.85 -7.75 16.82
N SER A 720 13.94 -6.43 16.99
CA SER A 720 13.53 -5.53 15.92
C SER A 720 14.56 -5.65 14.80
N TYR A 721 14.11 -5.85 13.57
CA TYR A 721 15.02 -5.80 12.44
C TYR A 721 15.73 -4.44 12.41
N ASN A 722 17.05 -4.45 12.58
CA ASN A 722 17.88 -3.28 12.33
C ASN A 722 18.01 -3.06 10.83
N LYS A 723 18.20 -1.79 10.43
CA LYS A 723 18.26 -1.34 9.03
C LYS A 723 19.24 -2.13 8.14
N ASP A 724 20.31 -2.68 8.73
CA ASP A 724 21.40 -3.36 8.01
C ASP A 724 21.07 -4.83 7.66
N PHE A 725 20.11 -5.48 8.34
CA PHE A 725 19.81 -6.92 8.15
C PHE A 725 19.00 -7.23 6.88
N ILE A 726 18.41 -6.21 6.24
CA ILE A 726 17.44 -6.37 5.14
C ILE A 726 18.13 -6.46 3.76
N TYR A 727 19.31 -5.85 3.60
CA TYR A 727 19.96 -5.73 2.30
C TYR A 727 20.77 -6.97 1.85
N ASP A 728 21.21 -7.81 2.78
CA ASP A 728 21.92 -9.05 2.42
C ASP A 728 21.02 -10.10 1.75
N ASN A 729 19.70 -10.03 1.94
CA ASN A 729 18.77 -10.96 1.29
C ASN A 729 18.36 -10.55 -0.13
N HIS A 730 18.44 -9.27 -0.50
CA HIS A 730 18.08 -8.83 -1.86
C HIS A 730 19.19 -9.04 -2.89
N ASN A 731 20.45 -9.21 -2.46
CA ASN A 731 21.59 -9.49 -3.34
C ASN A 731 21.84 -10.99 -3.60
N ASN A 732 21.06 -11.90 -3.02
CA ASN A 732 21.29 -13.35 -3.14
C ASN A 732 20.50 -14.04 -4.27
N ASN A 733 20.04 -13.30 -5.27
CA ASN A 733 19.68 -13.89 -6.56
C ASN A 733 20.89 -13.77 -7.50
N ILE A 734 21.41 -14.93 -7.91
CA ILE A 734 22.58 -15.17 -8.78
C ILE A 734 23.90 -15.34 -7.99
N ASN A 735 24.05 -16.51 -7.37
CA ASN A 735 25.16 -17.45 -7.63
C ASN A 735 25.13 -18.57 -6.58
N ASN A 736 25.17 -19.81 -7.05
CA ASN A 736 25.46 -20.98 -6.22
C ASN A 736 26.84 -20.81 -5.57
N ALA A 737 26.87 -20.25 -4.37
CA ALA A 737 27.99 -20.36 -3.46
C ALA A 737 27.54 -21.27 -2.32
N GLN A 738 28.13 -22.46 -2.27
CA GLN A 738 28.11 -23.33 -1.09
C GLN A 738 28.60 -22.52 0.11
N ILE A 739 27.67 -22.05 0.93
CA ILE A 739 27.98 -21.47 2.22
C ILE A 739 28.43 -22.65 3.10
N HIS A 740 29.72 -22.68 3.43
CA HIS A 740 30.22 -23.39 4.61
C HIS A 740 29.60 -22.73 5.85
N GLY A 741 28.35 -23.10 6.14
CA GLY A 741 27.63 -22.78 7.36
C GLY A 741 28.01 -23.79 8.43
N GLY A 742 29.23 -23.66 8.95
CA GLY A 742 29.71 -24.44 10.08
C GLY A 742 29.89 -23.56 11.31
N GLY A 743 28.92 -23.59 12.22
CA GLY A 743 29.13 -23.22 13.62
C GLY A 743 28.27 -22.06 14.12
N LEU A 744 27.04 -22.36 14.57
CA LEU A 744 26.36 -21.78 15.76
C LEU A 744 24.88 -22.19 15.86
N LEU A 745 24.55 -23.45 15.56
CA LEU A 745 23.16 -23.95 15.60
C LEU A 745 22.98 -25.31 16.31
N SER A 746 23.90 -25.72 17.17
CA SER A 746 23.72 -26.95 17.95
C SER A 746 24.01 -26.74 19.44
N LEU A 747 23.09 -26.04 20.12
CA LEU A 747 22.90 -26.17 21.56
C LEU A 747 21.43 -26.51 21.84
N SER A 748 20.91 -27.49 21.09
CA SER A 748 19.69 -28.21 21.44
C SER A 748 19.97 -29.70 21.33
N ASN A 749 20.08 -30.31 22.50
CA ASN A 749 19.78 -31.71 22.83
C ASN A 749 20.74 -32.16 23.94
N GLY A 750 20.22 -32.16 25.16
CA GLY A 750 20.83 -32.91 26.25
C GLY A 750 20.67 -34.40 25.97
N GLN A 751 21.69 -35.03 25.40
CA GLN A 751 21.94 -36.46 25.53
C GLN A 751 23.44 -36.70 25.73
N GLN A 752 23.70 -37.73 26.54
CA GLN A 752 24.96 -38.15 27.14
C GLN A 752 26.17 -38.12 26.18
N PHE A 753 27.23 -37.39 26.55
CA PHE A 753 28.55 -37.57 25.92
C PHE A 753 29.37 -38.57 26.74
N ASN A 754 29.40 -39.81 26.27
CA ASN A 754 30.39 -40.81 26.64
C ASN A 754 31.78 -40.43 26.06
N GLN A 755 32.80 -40.90 26.76
CA GLN A 755 34.23 -40.65 26.60
C GLN A 755 34.79 -40.80 25.18
N LYS A 756 35.38 -39.71 24.66
CA LYS A 756 36.75 -39.59 24.09
C LYS A 756 36.82 -38.28 23.30
N VAL A 757 37.28 -37.21 23.94
CA VAL A 757 37.59 -35.94 23.25
C VAL A 757 39.10 -35.84 23.08
N SER A 758 39.54 -35.65 21.85
CA SER A 758 40.93 -35.46 21.43
C SER A 758 41.56 -34.22 22.06
N LEU A 759 42.82 -34.34 22.49
CA LEU A 759 43.62 -33.33 23.21
C LEU A 759 43.63 -31.93 22.56
N ASN A 760 43.50 -31.84 21.23
CA ASN A 760 43.48 -30.56 20.50
C ASN A 760 42.22 -29.71 20.75
N MET A 761 41.07 -30.34 21.02
CA MET A 761 39.82 -29.61 21.31
C MET A 761 39.86 -28.98 22.71
N ILE A 762 40.61 -29.60 23.63
CA ILE A 762 40.85 -29.06 24.97
C ILE A 762 41.78 -27.84 24.88
N ILE A 763 42.78 -27.87 24.00
CA ILE A 763 43.71 -26.74 23.81
C ILE A 763 43.00 -25.53 23.19
N GLU A 764 42.11 -25.72 22.20
CA GLU A 764 41.31 -24.62 21.64
C GLU A 764 40.28 -24.06 22.62
N MET A 765 39.63 -24.93 23.42
CA MET A 765 38.74 -24.49 24.50
C MET A 765 39.50 -23.72 25.59
N CYS A 766 40.71 -24.15 25.96
CA CYS A 766 41.55 -23.42 26.90
C CYS A 766 42.03 -22.08 26.34
N PHE A 767 42.34 -21.98 25.04
CA PHE A 767 42.70 -20.72 24.41
C PHE A 767 41.52 -19.74 24.36
N LEU A 768 40.30 -20.25 24.11
CA LEU A 768 39.07 -19.46 24.15
C LEU A 768 38.78 -18.98 25.58
N ILE A 769 38.91 -19.86 26.58
CA ILE A 769 38.69 -19.55 28.01
C ILE A 769 39.73 -18.54 28.52
N VAL A 770 41.01 -18.67 28.14
CA VAL A 770 42.06 -17.71 28.52
C VAL A 770 41.87 -16.36 27.85
N LYS A 771 41.41 -16.33 26.59
CA LYS A 771 41.08 -15.08 25.87
C LYS A 771 39.82 -14.41 26.43
N ILE A 772 38.85 -15.19 26.93
CA ILE A 772 37.67 -14.73 27.66
C ILE A 772 38.06 -14.18 29.05
N CYS A 773 39.07 -14.75 29.71
CA CYS A 773 39.50 -14.30 31.04
C CYS A 773 40.33 -13.00 31.01
N LEU A 774 40.99 -12.68 29.89
CA LEU A 774 41.84 -11.49 29.71
C LEU A 774 41.07 -10.21 29.33
N MET A 775 39.80 -10.32 28.92
CA MET A 775 38.95 -9.18 28.60
C MET A 775 37.99 -8.89 29.75
N GLN A 776 38.32 -7.91 30.61
CA GLN A 776 37.43 -7.36 31.65
C GLN A 776 36.26 -6.56 31.04
N GLN A 777 35.42 -7.21 30.24
CA GLN A 777 34.11 -6.71 29.87
C GLN A 777 33.11 -7.84 30.10
N SER A 778 32.24 -7.65 31.08
CA SER A 778 31.05 -8.48 31.28
C SER A 778 30.18 -8.37 30.03
N PHE A 779 30.33 -9.29 29.08
CA PHE A 779 29.34 -9.52 28.04
C PHE A 779 28.06 -9.97 28.76
N THR A 780 27.12 -9.03 28.96
CA THR A 780 25.85 -9.34 29.58
C THR A 780 24.99 -10.06 28.56
N LEU A 781 24.57 -11.27 28.88
CA LEU A 781 23.56 -12.10 28.21
C LEU A 781 22.18 -11.41 28.02
N PHE A 782 22.09 -10.10 28.28
CA PHE A 782 20.91 -9.24 28.30
C PHE A 782 20.80 -8.28 27.11
N ASP A 783 21.75 -8.32 26.18
CA ASP A 783 21.53 -7.74 24.85
C ASP A 783 20.42 -8.50 24.07
N PHE A 784 19.97 -9.66 24.58
CA PHE A 784 18.98 -10.52 23.93
C PHE A 784 17.50 -10.15 24.13
N THR A 785 17.17 -9.21 25.03
CA THR A 785 15.77 -8.81 25.29
C THR A 785 15.64 -7.29 25.27
N ASN A 786 14.69 -6.74 24.51
CA ASN A 786 14.47 -5.29 24.41
C ASN A 786 13.54 -4.71 25.49
N GLU A 787 12.98 -5.53 26.39
CA GLU A 787 12.18 -5.00 27.49
C GLU A 787 13.02 -4.13 28.42
N THR A 788 12.53 -2.90 28.63
CA THR A 788 13.17 -1.90 29.50
C THR A 788 13.29 -2.43 30.92
N ILE A 789 12.29 -3.16 31.40
CA ILE A 789 12.25 -3.75 32.75
C ILE A 789 13.39 -4.75 32.96
N LEU A 790 13.64 -5.65 31.99
CA LEU A 790 14.73 -6.61 32.07
C LEU A 790 16.10 -5.92 31.96
N LYS A 791 16.23 -4.94 31.07
CA LYS A 791 17.46 -4.15 30.93
C LYS A 791 17.76 -3.32 32.17
N THR A 792 16.77 -2.70 32.79
CA THR A 792 16.94 -1.94 34.04
C THR A 792 17.24 -2.87 35.19
N PHE A 793 16.52 -3.99 35.33
CA PHE A 793 16.81 -5.02 36.32
C PHE A 793 18.25 -5.51 36.19
N SER A 794 18.70 -5.89 34.99
CA SER A 794 20.06 -6.33 34.74
C SER A 794 21.10 -5.24 35.05
N LYS A 795 20.86 -3.99 34.61
CA LYS A 795 21.77 -2.87 34.90
C LYS A 795 21.87 -2.59 36.40
N ILE A 796 20.77 -2.70 37.15
CA ILE A 796 20.75 -2.47 38.60
C ILE A 796 21.42 -3.65 39.32
N PHE A 797 21.05 -4.88 38.96
CA PHE A 797 21.53 -6.11 39.59
C PHE A 797 23.01 -6.39 39.30
N ASN A 798 23.52 -6.01 38.12
CA ASN A 798 24.91 -6.23 37.75
C ASN A 798 25.88 -5.14 38.23
N ARG A 799 25.40 -4.01 38.78
CA ARG A 799 26.22 -2.88 39.25
C ARG A 799 26.99 -3.12 40.56
N THR A 800 26.80 -4.25 41.24
CA THR A 800 27.44 -4.54 42.53
C THR A 800 28.92 -4.92 42.37
N ARG A 801 29.84 -4.06 42.83
CA ARG A 801 31.28 -4.35 42.96
C ARG A 801 31.56 -4.96 44.35
N CYS A 802 32.33 -6.05 44.37
CA CYS A 802 32.64 -6.96 45.49
C CYS A 802 31.44 -7.79 46.00
N LEU A 803 31.32 -9.02 45.46
CA LEU A 803 30.40 -10.06 45.94
C LEU A 803 31.22 -11.20 46.56
N THR A 804 30.72 -11.77 47.65
CA THR A 804 31.26 -13.04 48.21
C THR A 804 30.92 -14.22 47.29
N ASP A 805 31.66 -15.34 47.40
CA ASP A 805 31.46 -16.54 46.56
C ASP A 805 30.01 -17.09 46.61
N GLY A 806 29.35 -16.97 47.77
CA GLY A 806 27.95 -17.34 47.95
C GLY A 806 26.97 -16.40 47.23
N GLU A 807 27.25 -15.10 47.22
CA GLU A 807 26.44 -14.10 46.52
C GLU A 807 26.63 -14.18 45.00
N LEU A 808 27.83 -14.55 44.53
CA LEU A 808 28.09 -14.81 43.12
C LEU A 808 27.30 -16.02 42.60
N ARG A 809 27.21 -17.10 43.39
CA ARG A 809 26.37 -18.26 43.06
C ARG A 809 24.88 -17.92 42.98
N MET A 810 24.39 -17.08 43.88
CA MET A 810 22.99 -16.61 43.82
C MET A 810 22.74 -15.74 42.60
N LYS A 811 23.66 -14.81 42.30
CA LYS A 811 23.60 -13.97 41.12
C LYS A 811 23.55 -14.79 39.82
N ASN A 812 24.36 -15.84 39.72
CA ASN A 812 24.36 -16.74 38.55
C ASN A 812 23.06 -17.56 38.45
N LYS A 813 22.51 -18.06 39.57
CA LYS A 813 21.20 -18.74 39.57
C LYS A 813 20.09 -17.80 39.11
N ILE A 814 20.04 -16.57 39.62
CA ILE A 814 19.01 -15.57 39.24
C ILE A 814 19.10 -15.21 37.76
N ASN A 815 20.31 -15.06 37.23
CA ASN A 815 20.52 -14.83 35.80
C ASN A 815 20.09 -16.03 34.95
N SER A 816 20.30 -17.27 35.42
CA SER A 816 19.82 -18.49 34.75
C SER A 816 18.29 -18.56 34.74
N ILE A 817 17.62 -18.30 35.87
CA ILE A 817 16.14 -18.25 35.95
C ILE A 817 15.59 -17.22 34.97
N LEU A 818 16.21 -16.03 34.94
CA LEU A 818 15.77 -14.98 34.05
C LEU A 818 15.91 -15.41 32.59
N TYR A 819 17.03 -16.05 32.23
CA TYR A 819 17.23 -16.61 30.90
C TYR A 819 16.16 -17.64 30.56
N ASP A 820 15.88 -18.58 31.46
CA ASP A 820 14.88 -19.63 31.27
C ASP A 820 13.46 -19.04 31.11
N CYS A 821 13.08 -18.06 31.94
CA CYS A 821 11.78 -17.38 31.83
C CYS A 821 11.66 -16.52 30.56
N ALA A 822 12.77 -15.90 30.12
CA ALA A 822 12.83 -15.24 28.83
C ALA A 822 12.82 -16.24 27.67
N GLU A 823 13.35 -17.46 27.89
CA GLU A 823 13.36 -18.54 26.91
C GLU A 823 11.94 -19.05 26.62
N ASP A 824 11.13 -19.20 27.67
CA ASP A 824 9.75 -19.67 27.61
C ASP A 824 8.72 -18.56 27.33
N GLU A 825 9.17 -17.32 27.09
CA GLU A 825 8.33 -16.14 26.83
C GLU A 825 7.30 -15.84 27.94
N ARG A 826 7.60 -16.20 29.21
CA ARG A 826 6.69 -16.08 30.37
C ARG A 826 7.38 -15.33 31.52
N LEU A 827 7.48 -14.01 31.41
CA LEU A 827 8.05 -13.17 32.46
C LEU A 827 7.21 -13.12 33.75
N ASP A 828 5.92 -13.43 33.66
CA ASP A 828 5.04 -13.51 34.84
C ASP A 828 5.55 -14.53 35.88
N LEU A 829 6.30 -15.55 35.44
CA LEU A 829 6.87 -16.59 36.29
C LEU A 829 8.22 -16.20 36.92
N PHE A 830 8.79 -15.05 36.54
CA PHE A 830 10.11 -14.62 37.02
C PHE A 830 10.12 -14.30 38.52
N VAL A 831 9.18 -13.45 38.98
CA VAL A 831 9.09 -13.06 40.39
C VAL A 831 8.75 -14.26 41.30
N PRO A 832 7.76 -15.11 40.96
CA PRO A 832 7.51 -16.34 41.70
C PRO A 832 8.73 -17.27 41.77
N SER A 833 9.47 -17.43 40.68
CA SER A 833 10.65 -18.32 40.63
C SER A 833 11.79 -17.81 41.50
N ILE A 834 12.05 -16.50 41.53
CA ILE A 834 13.02 -15.90 42.48
C ILE A 834 12.56 -16.10 43.92
N GLN A 835 11.27 -15.86 44.20
CA GLN A 835 10.72 -16.02 45.54
C GLN A 835 10.86 -17.48 46.02
N LEU A 836 10.58 -18.45 45.16
CA LEU A 836 10.75 -19.89 45.45
C LEU A 836 12.22 -20.24 45.72
N ILE A 837 13.18 -19.69 44.97
CA ILE A 837 14.60 -19.98 45.18
C ILE A 837 15.16 -19.27 46.41
N ALA A 838 14.84 -18.00 46.61
CA ALA A 838 15.27 -17.24 47.78
C ALA A 838 14.74 -17.88 49.07
N SER A 839 13.48 -18.32 49.04
CA SER A 839 12.86 -18.99 50.18
C SER A 839 13.39 -20.40 50.42
N CYS A 840 13.61 -21.20 49.37
CA CYS A 840 14.28 -22.51 49.49
C CYS A 840 15.70 -22.38 50.06
N MET A 841 16.48 -21.41 49.60
CA MET A 841 17.85 -21.17 50.09
C MET A 841 17.86 -20.68 51.55
N ALA A 842 16.88 -19.86 51.95
CA ALA A 842 16.72 -19.44 53.34
C ALA A 842 16.39 -20.61 54.27
N ILE A 843 15.68 -21.62 53.78
CA ILE A 843 15.38 -22.87 54.51
C ILE A 843 16.65 -23.75 54.60
N VAL A 844 17.40 -23.92 53.51
CA VAL A 844 18.55 -24.84 53.44
C VAL A 844 19.81 -24.30 54.15
N ASN A 845 20.13 -23.00 54.03
CA ASN A 845 21.40 -22.41 54.51
C ASN A 845 21.35 -21.82 55.93
N ARG A 846 20.79 -22.54 56.91
CA ARG A 846 20.62 -22.05 58.30
C ARG A 846 21.91 -21.65 59.07
N ARG A 847 23.12 -21.94 58.57
CA ARG A 847 24.39 -21.73 59.32
C ARG A 847 25.37 -20.69 58.75
N GLN A 848 25.16 -20.13 57.57
CA GLN A 848 26.01 -19.05 57.06
C GLN A 848 25.31 -17.70 57.23
N GLN A 849 26.06 -16.71 57.74
CA GLN A 849 25.59 -15.35 58.01
C GLN A 849 24.65 -14.84 56.92
N GLN A 850 23.49 -14.33 57.33
CA GLN A 850 22.50 -13.70 56.48
C GLN A 850 23.20 -12.68 55.57
N SER A 851 23.28 -12.98 54.27
CA SER A 851 23.76 -11.99 53.32
C SER A 851 22.74 -10.84 53.25
N PRO A 852 23.19 -9.57 53.24
CA PRO A 852 22.30 -8.41 53.18
C PRO A 852 21.40 -8.42 51.93
N MET A 853 21.82 -9.15 50.89
CA MET A 853 21.06 -9.33 49.64
C MET A 853 19.77 -10.15 49.81
N ILE A 854 19.76 -11.19 50.65
CA ILE A 854 18.57 -12.01 50.94
C ILE A 854 17.54 -11.17 51.72
N MET A 855 18.02 -10.36 52.67
CA MET A 855 17.17 -9.46 53.47
C MET A 855 16.54 -8.36 52.61
N MET A 856 17.27 -7.87 51.61
CA MET A 856 16.81 -6.84 50.68
C MET A 856 15.83 -7.38 49.62
N MET A 857 15.93 -8.67 49.23
CA MET A 857 14.97 -9.30 48.31
C MET A 857 13.64 -9.64 48.97
N MET A 858 13.63 -9.98 50.26
CA MET A 858 12.40 -10.32 50.99
C MET A 858 11.62 -9.10 51.51
N THR A 859 12.23 -7.91 51.55
CA THR A 859 11.60 -6.68 52.08
C THR A 859 10.79 -5.88 51.04
N VAL A 860 10.83 -6.24 49.76
CA VAL A 860 10.21 -5.45 48.67
C VAL A 860 8.66 -5.42 48.73
N ASN A 861 8.01 -6.33 49.46
CA ASN A 861 6.55 -6.34 49.58
C ASN A 861 5.96 -5.46 50.70
N ASN A 862 6.77 -4.83 51.57
CA ASN A 862 6.26 -4.19 52.79
C ASN A 862 6.54 -2.67 52.93
N ILE A 863 6.77 -1.93 51.85
CA ILE A 863 7.02 -0.47 51.95
C ILE A 863 5.73 0.34 52.26
N ALA A 864 4.54 -0.25 52.19
CA ALA A 864 3.30 0.51 52.41
C ALA A 864 2.83 0.65 53.87
N ASN A 865 3.25 -0.20 54.81
CA ASN A 865 2.75 -0.13 56.18
C ASN A 865 3.86 -0.40 57.20
N GLY A 866 4.28 0.65 57.90
CA GLY A 866 5.26 0.58 58.99
C GLY A 866 4.82 -0.40 60.07
N SER A 867 5.48 -1.54 60.14
CA SER A 867 5.42 -2.44 61.29
C SER A 867 6.71 -3.26 61.41
N LYS A 868 7.01 -3.66 62.65
CA LYS A 868 8.34 -3.99 63.20
C LYS A 868 8.98 -5.25 62.56
N PRO A 869 10.32 -5.35 62.40
CA PRO A 869 10.92 -6.26 61.41
C PRO A 869 11.32 -7.67 61.88
N ILE A 870 10.92 -8.17 63.06
CA ILE A 870 11.58 -9.38 63.62
C ILE A 870 10.62 -10.53 64.01
N THR A 871 9.29 -10.30 64.07
CA THR A 871 8.33 -11.34 64.54
C THR A 871 7.48 -12.00 63.44
N GLU A 872 7.35 -11.43 62.24
CA GLU A 872 6.53 -12.00 61.15
C GLU A 872 7.25 -13.04 60.27
N TYR A 873 8.55 -13.25 60.46
CA TYR A 873 9.32 -14.24 59.68
C TYR A 873 9.00 -15.70 60.05
N LYS A 874 8.41 -15.97 61.23
CA LYS A 874 8.08 -17.34 61.67
C LYS A 874 6.76 -17.87 61.10
N THR A 875 5.79 -17.00 60.80
CA THR A 875 4.46 -17.39 60.28
C THR A 875 4.42 -17.61 58.76
N ASN A 876 5.38 -17.05 58.00
CA ASN A 876 5.43 -17.17 56.53
C ASN A 876 6.16 -18.43 56.01
N LYS A 877 6.89 -19.17 56.85
CA LYS A 877 7.68 -20.36 56.42
C LYS A 877 6.82 -21.53 55.93
N SER A 878 5.71 -21.81 56.60
CA SER A 878 4.79 -22.90 56.25
C SER A 878 4.05 -22.64 54.94
N LEU A 879 3.67 -21.39 54.69
CA LEU A 879 3.03 -20.95 53.45
C LEU A 879 3.95 -21.13 52.24
N ILE A 880 5.22 -20.78 52.39
CA ILE A 880 6.26 -20.97 51.38
C ILE A 880 6.44 -22.45 51.01
N LEU A 881 6.54 -23.33 52.02
CA LEU A 881 6.66 -24.78 51.78
C LEU A 881 5.42 -25.34 51.08
N TRP A 882 4.24 -24.83 51.42
CA TRP A 882 2.99 -25.18 50.76
C TRP A 882 2.96 -24.72 49.29
N GLN A 883 3.46 -23.52 48.99
CA GLN A 883 3.60 -23.01 47.62
C GLN A 883 4.56 -23.86 46.78
N ILE A 884 5.73 -24.22 47.32
CA ILE A 884 6.71 -25.08 46.64
C ILE A 884 6.13 -26.46 46.34
N ARG A 885 5.43 -27.04 47.32
CA ARG A 885 4.75 -28.33 47.16
C ARG A 885 3.64 -28.27 46.11
N MET A 886 2.78 -27.26 46.17
CA MET A 886 1.70 -27.09 45.20
C MET A 886 2.26 -26.91 43.79
N ALA A 887 3.32 -26.12 43.61
CA ALA A 887 3.99 -25.96 42.33
C ALA A 887 4.57 -27.29 41.80
N SER A 888 5.22 -28.07 42.66
CA SER A 888 5.80 -29.37 42.28
C SER A 888 4.71 -30.41 41.92
N ASN A 889 3.63 -30.48 42.70
CA ASN A 889 2.51 -31.39 42.43
C ASN A 889 1.72 -30.98 41.18
N TYR A 890 1.52 -29.68 40.97
CA TYR A 890 0.84 -29.19 39.78
C TYR A 890 1.59 -29.59 38.49
N LEU A 891 2.92 -29.47 38.51
CA LEU A 891 3.78 -29.85 37.38
C LEU A 891 3.87 -31.37 37.15
N SER A 892 3.79 -32.19 38.21
CA SER A 892 3.84 -33.64 38.08
C SER A 892 2.53 -34.24 37.52
N HIS A 893 1.38 -33.61 37.79
CA HIS A 893 0.08 -34.07 37.33
C HIS A 893 -0.28 -33.62 35.90
N HIS A 894 0.19 -32.45 35.43
CA HIS A 894 -0.08 -31.96 34.07
C HIS A 894 1.05 -32.32 33.09
N CYS A 895 1.08 -33.58 32.63
CA CYS A 895 2.08 -34.12 31.69
C CYS A 895 2.20 -33.41 30.32
N SER A 896 1.24 -32.57 29.93
CA SER A 896 1.26 -31.82 28.66
C SER A 896 2.20 -30.59 28.66
N MET A 897 2.70 -30.18 29.83
CA MET A 897 3.61 -29.03 30.01
C MET A 897 5.11 -29.40 29.90
N ARG A 898 5.46 -30.58 29.36
CA ARG A 898 6.87 -31.01 29.13
C ARG A 898 7.67 -30.08 28.20
N SER A 899 7.04 -29.10 27.54
CA SER A 899 7.75 -28.05 26.81
C SER A 899 8.52 -27.08 27.72
N MET A 900 8.16 -26.95 29.01
CA MET A 900 8.84 -26.11 30.02
C MET A 900 9.99 -26.85 30.70
N MET A 901 10.95 -27.38 29.93
CA MET A 901 12.02 -28.24 30.45
C MET A 901 12.92 -27.55 31.50
N SER A 902 13.14 -26.24 31.40
CA SER A 902 14.04 -25.48 32.28
C SER A 902 13.41 -25.17 33.64
N ILE A 903 12.21 -24.58 33.66
CA ILE A 903 11.45 -24.27 34.88
C ILE A 903 11.09 -25.56 35.63
N PHE A 904 10.73 -26.63 34.90
CA PHE A 904 10.50 -27.94 35.50
C PHE A 904 11.76 -28.47 36.21
N ARG A 905 12.93 -28.44 35.55
CA ARG A 905 14.22 -28.84 36.16
C ARG A 905 14.58 -27.98 37.37
N MET A 906 14.29 -26.68 37.32
CA MET A 906 14.51 -25.77 38.44
C MET A 906 13.64 -26.17 39.65
N ILE A 907 12.35 -26.42 39.45
CA ILE A 907 11.45 -26.81 40.53
C ILE A 907 11.80 -28.22 41.06
N GLU A 908 12.25 -29.13 40.20
CA GLU A 908 12.75 -30.45 40.62
C GLU A 908 14.05 -30.37 41.42
N THR A 909 14.99 -29.49 41.04
CA THR A 909 16.22 -29.27 41.81
C THR A 909 15.93 -28.62 43.16
N ILE A 910 14.96 -27.71 43.24
CA ILE A 910 14.45 -27.16 44.50
C ILE A 910 13.81 -28.26 45.35
N ARG A 911 12.97 -29.10 44.76
CA ARG A 911 12.37 -30.27 45.43
C ARG A 911 13.46 -31.16 46.02
N PHE A 912 14.44 -31.54 45.22
CA PHE A 912 15.53 -32.42 45.64
C PHE A 912 16.38 -31.79 46.76
N GLN A 913 16.70 -30.49 46.68
CA GLN A 913 17.45 -29.79 47.73
C GLN A 913 16.67 -29.72 49.06
N LEU A 914 15.35 -29.53 49.01
CA LEU A 914 14.50 -29.57 50.20
C LEU A 914 14.39 -30.99 50.77
N GLU A 915 14.18 -31.98 49.91
CA GLU A 915 14.10 -33.39 50.32
C GLU A 915 15.43 -33.85 50.96
N ASP A 916 16.58 -33.49 50.39
CA ASP A 916 17.91 -33.79 50.95
C ASP A 916 18.17 -33.03 52.27
N HIS A 917 17.77 -31.76 52.36
CA HIS A 917 17.88 -30.99 53.60
C HIS A 917 17.03 -31.57 54.74
N ILE A 918 15.80 -32.00 54.42
CA ILE A 918 14.93 -32.68 55.38
C ILE A 918 15.52 -34.06 55.73
N GLN A 919 16.04 -34.81 54.77
CA GLN A 919 16.62 -36.13 55.02
C GLN A 919 17.87 -36.09 55.92
N THR A 920 18.69 -35.05 55.79
CA THR A 920 19.96 -34.89 56.51
C THR A 920 19.81 -34.34 57.93
N ASN A 921 18.83 -33.46 58.19
CA ASN A 921 18.70 -32.74 59.46
C ASN A 921 17.51 -33.18 60.33
N LEU A 922 16.72 -34.17 59.91
CA LEU A 922 15.51 -34.57 60.63
C LEU A 922 15.78 -35.62 61.72
N ASP A 923 15.38 -35.27 62.95
CA ASP A 923 15.32 -36.18 64.10
C ASP A 923 14.24 -37.24 63.89
N ARG A 924 14.63 -38.41 63.35
CA ARG A 924 13.73 -39.52 63.00
C ARG A 924 12.86 -40.01 64.17
N LYS A 925 13.36 -39.94 65.41
CA LYS A 925 12.64 -40.34 66.62
C LYS A 925 11.43 -39.43 66.92
N LYS A 926 11.63 -38.10 66.92
CA LYS A 926 10.58 -37.12 67.22
C LYS A 926 9.45 -37.11 66.18
N LEU A 927 9.76 -37.38 64.91
CA LEU A 927 8.77 -37.50 63.84
C LEU A 927 7.92 -38.78 63.99
N LEU A 928 8.54 -39.90 64.39
CA LEU A 928 7.82 -41.14 64.70
C LEU A 928 6.85 -40.97 65.88
N ASP A 929 7.25 -40.24 66.91
CA ASP A 929 6.43 -39.95 68.09
C ASP A 929 5.23 -39.04 67.75
N TYR A 930 5.41 -38.07 66.84
CA TYR A 930 4.32 -37.24 66.30
C TYR A 930 3.32 -38.05 65.48
N VAL A 931 3.81 -38.92 64.58
CA VAL A 931 2.94 -39.74 63.71
C VAL A 931 2.14 -40.77 64.52
N ARG A 932 2.70 -41.29 65.62
CA ARG A 932 2.04 -42.17 66.59
C ARG A 932 1.04 -41.45 67.52
N GLY A 933 0.84 -40.14 67.37
CA GLY A 933 -0.10 -39.36 68.18
C GLY A 933 0.36 -39.07 69.62
N GLN A 934 1.63 -39.31 69.96
CA GLN A 934 2.16 -39.14 71.33
C GLN A 934 2.57 -37.70 71.65
N LEU A 935 2.75 -36.84 70.64
CA LEU A 935 3.11 -35.42 70.77
C LEU A 935 2.11 -34.53 70.01
N SER A 936 1.49 -33.56 70.70
CA SER A 936 0.67 -32.53 70.04
C SER A 936 1.52 -31.36 69.53
N ILE A 937 1.10 -30.70 68.43
CA ILE A 937 1.80 -29.54 67.83
C ILE A 937 2.06 -28.43 68.88
N GLN A 938 1.17 -28.29 69.88
CA GLN A 938 1.30 -27.31 70.96
C GLN A 938 2.41 -27.65 71.98
N GLN A 939 2.65 -28.93 72.27
CA GLN A 939 3.71 -29.38 73.19
C GLN A 939 5.11 -29.28 72.55
N ILE A 940 5.18 -29.41 71.22
CA ILE A 940 6.42 -29.28 70.44
C ILE A 940 6.94 -27.83 70.45
N CYS A 941 6.05 -26.83 70.47
CA CYS A 941 6.41 -25.41 70.48
C CYS A 941 6.89 -24.85 71.84
N HIS A 942 6.69 -25.56 72.97
CA HIS A 942 7.03 -25.07 74.32
C HIS A 942 8.43 -25.46 74.82
N ASN A 943 9.10 -26.43 74.19
CA ASN A 943 10.47 -26.80 74.57
C ASN A 943 11.49 -25.97 73.76
N ASN A 944 12.14 -25.03 74.43
CA ASN A 944 13.07 -24.05 73.88
C ASN A 944 14.45 -24.64 73.48
N GLU A 945 14.49 -25.51 72.46
CA GLU A 945 15.71 -25.70 71.65
C GLU A 945 15.43 -25.20 70.22
N ILE A 946 15.94 -24.00 69.95
CA ILE A 946 15.47 -23.07 68.90
C ILE A 946 15.77 -23.53 67.45
N GLY A 947 16.41 -24.71 67.25
CA GLY A 947 16.79 -25.24 65.93
C GLY A 947 15.94 -26.40 65.42
N ASP A 948 15.66 -27.39 66.26
CA ASP A 948 15.14 -28.71 65.84
C ASP A 948 13.60 -28.76 65.74
N VAL A 949 12.93 -27.91 66.52
CA VAL A 949 11.45 -27.79 66.54
C VAL A 949 10.92 -27.22 65.23
N ASP A 950 11.60 -26.21 64.67
CA ASP A 950 11.23 -25.59 63.39
C ASP A 950 11.33 -26.60 62.23
N LEU A 951 12.31 -27.52 62.26
CA LEU A 951 12.56 -28.54 61.22
C LEU A 951 11.47 -29.63 61.20
N LEU A 952 10.97 -30.01 62.38
CA LEU A 952 9.85 -30.95 62.51
C LEU A 952 8.56 -30.36 61.89
N ILE A 953 8.24 -29.10 62.20
CA ILE A 953 7.07 -28.41 61.65
C ILE A 953 7.18 -28.26 60.13
N GLU A 954 8.37 -27.93 59.61
CA GLU A 954 8.63 -27.84 58.17
C GLU A 954 8.39 -29.18 57.45
N SER A 955 8.83 -30.30 58.03
CA SER A 955 8.59 -31.64 57.48
C SER A 955 7.11 -32.05 57.50
N ILE A 956 6.38 -31.72 58.57
CA ILE A 956 4.94 -32.01 58.71
C ILE A 956 4.14 -31.25 57.65
N VAL A 957 4.44 -29.97 57.45
CA VAL A 957 3.77 -29.11 56.45
C VAL A 957 4.13 -29.53 55.02
N TYR A 958 5.42 -29.79 54.75
CA TYR A 958 5.87 -30.17 53.40
C TYR A 958 5.29 -31.50 52.93
N PHE A 959 5.17 -32.49 53.82
CA PHE A 959 4.64 -33.82 53.48
C PHE A 959 3.13 -33.98 53.76
N ASN A 960 2.47 -33.04 54.46
CA ASN A 960 1.06 -33.12 54.91
C ASN A 960 0.83 -34.35 55.78
N ILE A 961 1.64 -34.45 56.84
CA ILE A 961 1.58 -35.56 57.78
C ILE A 961 0.40 -35.31 58.72
N ILE A 962 -0.68 -36.06 58.55
CA ILE A 962 -1.82 -36.04 59.46
C ILE A 962 -1.55 -37.06 60.57
N PRO A 963 -1.59 -36.69 61.87
CA PRO A 963 -1.39 -37.65 62.96
C PRO A 963 -2.54 -38.66 62.98
N VAL A 964 -2.23 -39.93 63.17
CA VAL A 964 -3.24 -40.98 63.35
C VAL A 964 -3.79 -40.82 64.77
N ILE A 965 -5.03 -40.36 64.90
CA ILE A 965 -5.72 -40.28 66.18
C ILE A 965 -6.20 -41.69 66.54
N ASP A 966 -5.75 -42.18 67.69
CA ASP A 966 -6.08 -43.52 68.20
C ASP A 966 -7.59 -43.73 68.33
N ASP A 967 -8.12 -44.68 67.56
CA ASP A 967 -9.16 -45.57 68.06
C ASP A 967 -8.62 -47.00 67.99
N LYS A 968 -8.05 -47.40 69.13
CA LYS A 968 -7.70 -48.75 69.61
C LYS A 968 -7.50 -49.84 68.55
N ASN A 969 -6.23 -50.23 68.40
CA ASN A 969 -5.75 -51.48 67.81
C ASN A 969 -6.01 -51.64 66.30
N MET A 970 -5.02 -51.26 65.48
CA MET A 970 -4.79 -52.01 64.23
C MET A 970 -3.31 -52.17 63.90
N MET A 971 -2.88 -53.42 64.06
CA MET A 971 -1.87 -54.14 63.29
C MET A 971 -1.53 -53.51 61.91
N ASN A 972 -0.25 -53.19 61.80
CA ASN A 972 0.65 -53.25 60.64
C ASN A 972 1.25 -51.89 60.26
N THR A 973 2.55 -51.77 60.50
CA THR A 973 3.45 -50.85 59.78
C THR A 973 3.22 -50.96 58.27
N PHE A 974 2.90 -52.15 57.74
CA PHE A 974 2.52 -52.37 56.34
C PHE A 974 1.20 -51.70 55.90
N ASN A 975 0.18 -51.58 56.77
CA ASN A 975 -1.08 -50.91 56.42
C ASN A 975 -0.96 -49.39 56.50
N MET A 976 -0.16 -48.89 57.44
CA MET A 976 0.24 -47.49 57.52
C MET A 976 1.10 -47.07 56.32
N ILE A 977 2.09 -47.88 55.95
CA ILE A 977 2.88 -47.73 54.70
C ILE A 977 1.97 -47.86 53.47
N GLY A 978 0.96 -48.73 53.51
CA GLY A 978 -0.03 -48.91 52.45
C GLY A 978 -0.98 -47.73 52.27
N TRP A 979 -1.37 -47.07 53.37
CA TRP A 979 -2.18 -45.85 53.36
C TRP A 979 -1.36 -44.64 52.91
N LEU A 980 -0.14 -44.48 53.44
CA LEU A 980 0.84 -43.48 52.98
C LEU A 980 1.18 -43.67 51.49
N ARG A 981 1.35 -44.90 51.01
CA ARG A 981 1.56 -45.21 49.58
C ARG A 981 0.39 -44.78 48.68
N ARG A 982 -0.84 -44.76 49.17
CA ARG A 982 -2.02 -44.31 48.40
C ARG A 982 -2.08 -42.79 48.28
N SER A 983 -1.39 -42.05 49.15
CA SER A 983 -1.33 -40.59 49.16
C SER A 983 0.04 -40.08 48.67
N ASN A 984 0.18 -39.90 47.36
CA ASN A 984 1.28 -39.24 46.64
C ASN A 984 2.70 -39.87 46.74
N GLN A 985 3.50 -39.64 45.69
CA GLN A 985 4.90 -40.13 45.57
C GLN A 985 5.82 -39.65 46.71
N SER A 986 5.55 -38.49 47.29
CA SER A 986 6.29 -37.93 48.45
C SER A 986 6.20 -38.80 49.70
N ALA A 987 5.16 -39.63 49.83
CA ALA A 987 5.00 -40.55 50.95
C ALA A 987 5.89 -41.81 50.82
N LEU A 988 6.30 -42.19 49.62
CA LEU A 988 7.29 -43.26 49.39
C LEU A 988 8.68 -42.83 49.88
N PHE A 989 9.08 -41.59 49.64
CA PHE A 989 10.32 -41.02 50.14
C PHE A 989 10.34 -40.98 51.68
N LEU A 990 9.23 -40.56 52.29
CA LEU A 990 9.04 -40.62 53.75
C LEU A 990 9.12 -42.05 54.29
N CYS A 991 8.55 -43.03 53.56
CA CYS A 991 8.69 -44.45 53.90
C CYS A 991 10.14 -44.94 53.81
N ASP A 992 10.94 -44.49 52.84
CA ASP A 992 12.34 -44.87 52.72
C ASP A 992 13.23 -44.23 53.80
N ILE A 993 12.94 -42.98 54.22
CA ILE A 993 13.56 -42.35 55.40
C ILE A 993 13.25 -43.14 56.67
N LEU A 994 11.99 -43.58 56.83
CA LEU A 994 11.54 -44.33 58.01
C LEU A 994 11.98 -45.79 58.00
N LYS A 995 12.16 -46.44 56.84
CA LYS A 995 12.65 -47.82 56.74
C LYS A 995 14.07 -47.99 57.28
N ASN A 996 14.90 -46.95 57.21
CA ASN A 996 16.25 -46.96 57.78
C ASN A 996 16.27 -46.73 59.31
N SER A 997 15.15 -46.94 60.01
CA SER A 997 15.02 -46.82 61.47
C SER A 997 14.58 -48.11 62.17
N SER A 998 14.61 -49.24 61.46
CA SER A 998 14.47 -50.58 62.04
C SER A 998 15.81 -51.14 62.51
#